data_AF-M8AAE0-F1
#
_entry.id   AF-M8AAE0-F1
#
_cell.length_a   1.000
_cell.length_b   1.000
_cell.length_c   1.000
_cell.angle_alpha   90.00
_cell.angle_beta   90.00
_cell.angle_gamma   90.00
#
_symmetry.space_group_name_H-M   'P 1'
#
loop_
_entity.id
_entity.type
_entity.pdbx_description
1 polymer ?
#
loop_
_entity_poly.entity_id
_entity_poly.type
_entity_poly.pdbx_seq_one_letter_code
_entity_poly.pdbx_strand_id
1 'polypeptide(L)'
;MVEEDQISFPSDAHLSDGVEDYAHRIAEMIGLRNEFNFNEAGVRTVLDIECGFGTLGAHLFERDLLTMCIANYESSGSQVQITLERGIPALIGSFASKQLPYPYLSFDMVHCARCNVEWDKNDGVFLVEVDRLLRPGGYFVWTTSLNTHRALRDKENQKKWTTIRALANNLCWEILSQQDETNVWKKTNKRDCYSSRKSEPMLCAKSHDPESPYYKPLNPCIAGTRSKRWIPIEHRTAWPSQARLNSTELDIHGVNSEDFGEDTSTWDSMVRNYWSLLSPLIFSDHPKRPGDEEPHPPFNMLRNVLDMNAHFGGFNAALLKSGKSVWVMNVVPTNAPNYLPLIFDRGLIGVQHDWCEAFPTYPRTYDMVHADGFLSLEKRQKRRCSTLDIFLEVDRILRPEGWIIIRDTAPLIEAARSVAAQLRWDARILDLDIASDEKLLFIDPTIRFFCAPTEKIIRDTIVCFFQFGRILYLGGDEATLARAVNLLYLNKDEYIAVLFYASWCPFSQECKPNFEKLAHLFPTIRHFAFEESAIRPSIISRYGIHGFPTLFLLNSTMRVRYHGPRTVKPLAAFYSDVSGISASVESTTGEAMPHPLDEIEPKKDVEPENCPFWWARSPENILQQDTYLALAASFVILRLLYLLFPRIVSAAKWAWRRHTLFANLMGVHEYFFTYLEQARQKLSRLYPSKRGNLQEGARNATAWASKSLASVSIGEPSTIGRTNSTNELR
;
A
#
# COMPACT_ATOMS: atom_id res chain seq x y z
N MET A 1 19.63 -11.43 -1.01
CA MET A 1 20.55 -11.60 0.14
C MET A 1 20.94 -10.20 0.57
N VAL A 2 20.71 -9.77 1.82
CA VAL A 2 20.89 -8.35 2.16
C VAL A 2 22.39 -8.03 2.22
N GLU A 3 22.87 -7.34 1.20
CA GLU A 3 24.16 -6.65 1.19
C GLU A 3 23.85 -5.15 1.18
N GLU A 4 24.49 -4.40 2.08
CA GLU A 4 24.56 -2.93 2.10
C GLU A 4 23.23 -2.22 1.75
N ASP A 5 22.21 -2.46 2.58
CA ASP A 5 20.88 -1.85 2.54
C ASP A 5 20.03 -2.09 1.27
N GLN A 6 20.48 -2.95 0.34
CA GLN A 6 19.69 -3.40 -0.82
C GLN A 6 19.16 -4.84 -0.65
N ILE A 7 17.91 -5.05 -1.07
CA ILE A 7 17.39 -6.41 -1.30
C ILE A 7 17.87 -6.88 -2.66
N SER A 8 19.02 -7.55 -2.71
CA SER A 8 19.38 -8.32 -3.90
C SER A 8 18.38 -9.48 -4.06
N PHE A 9 17.64 -9.46 -5.16
CA PHE A 9 16.92 -10.63 -5.65
C PHE A 9 17.93 -11.46 -6.45
N PRO A 10 18.45 -12.58 -5.94
CA PRO A 10 19.17 -13.51 -6.80
C PRO A 10 18.24 -13.90 -7.95
N SER A 11 18.79 -14.14 -9.14
CA SER A 11 18.07 -14.82 -10.21
C SER A 11 17.37 -16.04 -9.62
N ASP A 12 16.05 -16.13 -9.81
CA ASP A 12 15.15 -17.02 -9.07
C ASP A 12 15.82 -18.34 -8.67
N ALA A 13 15.76 -18.71 -7.38
CA ALA A 13 16.34 -19.97 -6.87
C ALA A 13 15.74 -21.24 -7.53
N HIS A 14 14.78 -21.04 -8.43
CA HIS A 14 14.13 -22.02 -9.27
C HIS A 14 14.76 -22.14 -10.67
N LEU A 15 15.47 -21.13 -11.18
CA LEU A 15 16.22 -21.18 -12.43
C LEU A 15 17.67 -21.56 -12.12
N SER A 16 18.02 -22.84 -12.31
CA SER A 16 19.33 -23.40 -11.92
C SER A 16 20.53 -22.70 -12.57
N ASP A 17 20.30 -22.14 -13.75
CA ASP A 17 21.34 -21.61 -14.64
C ASP A 17 21.24 -20.06 -14.73
N GLY A 18 20.35 -19.43 -13.95
CA GLY A 18 20.08 -17.99 -14.01
C GLY A 18 19.02 -17.60 -15.05
N VAL A 19 18.66 -16.30 -15.08
CA VAL A 19 17.60 -15.78 -15.97
C VAL A 19 18.05 -15.57 -17.41
N GLU A 20 19.33 -15.24 -17.61
CA GLU A 20 19.93 -15.03 -18.95
C GLU A 20 19.97 -16.35 -19.72
N ASP A 21 20.62 -17.38 -19.19
CA ASP A 21 20.64 -18.73 -19.77
C ASP A 21 19.24 -19.32 -19.98
N TYR A 22 18.25 -18.92 -19.17
CA TYR A 22 16.86 -19.33 -19.35
C TYR A 22 16.17 -18.60 -20.52
N ALA A 23 16.30 -17.27 -20.60
CA ALA A 23 15.76 -16.48 -21.71
C ALA A 23 16.43 -16.85 -23.04
N HIS A 24 17.74 -17.07 -23.01
CA HIS A 24 18.53 -17.55 -24.14
C HIS A 24 18.05 -18.92 -24.64
N ARG A 25 17.85 -19.88 -23.74
CA ARG A 25 17.30 -21.21 -24.07
C ARG A 25 15.89 -21.11 -24.66
N ILE A 26 15.02 -20.26 -24.14
CA ILE A 26 13.69 -20.02 -24.75
C ILE A 26 13.86 -19.51 -26.18
N ALA A 27 14.81 -18.61 -26.44
CA ALA A 27 15.09 -18.10 -27.78
C ALA A 27 15.60 -19.21 -28.72
N GLU A 28 16.57 -20.02 -28.30
CA GLU A 28 17.03 -21.20 -29.07
C GLU A 28 15.88 -22.19 -29.34
N MET A 29 15.02 -22.44 -28.34
CA MET A 29 13.85 -23.33 -28.45
C MET A 29 12.80 -22.84 -29.45
N ILE A 30 12.76 -21.54 -29.79
CA ILE A 30 11.92 -21.00 -30.87
C ILE A 30 12.67 -20.75 -32.19
N GLY A 31 13.94 -21.15 -32.28
CA GLY A 31 14.76 -21.05 -33.49
C GLY A 31 15.51 -19.73 -33.67
N LEU A 32 15.64 -18.92 -32.61
CA LEU A 32 16.46 -17.71 -32.58
C LEU A 32 17.90 -18.00 -32.16
N ARG A 33 18.80 -17.04 -32.36
CA ARG A 33 20.21 -17.15 -31.92
C ARG A 33 20.41 -16.77 -30.46
N ASN A 34 19.59 -15.85 -29.97
CA ASN A 34 19.56 -15.35 -28.61
C ASN A 34 18.27 -14.57 -28.37
N GLU A 35 18.05 -14.17 -27.14
CA GLU A 35 16.88 -13.46 -26.66
C GLU A 35 16.78 -12.01 -27.18
N PHE A 36 17.86 -11.41 -27.70
CA PHE A 36 17.80 -10.10 -28.36
C PHE A 36 17.02 -10.15 -29.68
N ASN A 37 16.91 -11.32 -30.32
CA ASN A 37 16.15 -11.49 -31.56
C ASN A 37 14.62 -11.68 -31.32
N PHE A 38 14.10 -11.63 -30.09
CA PHE A 38 12.66 -11.84 -29.84
C PHE A 38 11.76 -10.84 -30.60
N ASN A 39 12.16 -9.56 -30.67
CA ASN A 39 11.44 -8.55 -31.45
C ASN A 39 11.46 -8.86 -32.97
N GLU A 40 12.52 -9.49 -33.49
CA GLU A 40 12.60 -9.94 -34.90
C GLU A 40 11.67 -11.14 -35.18
N ALA A 41 11.39 -11.97 -34.18
CA ALA A 41 10.35 -13.01 -34.24
C ALA A 41 8.92 -12.48 -34.07
N GLY A 42 8.75 -11.16 -33.91
CA GLY A 42 7.44 -10.53 -33.68
C GLY A 42 6.92 -10.64 -32.24
N VAL A 43 7.79 -10.96 -31.26
CA VAL A 43 7.43 -10.99 -29.83
C VAL A 43 7.74 -9.65 -29.19
N ARG A 44 6.69 -8.90 -28.79
CA ARG A 44 6.80 -7.60 -28.11
C ARG A 44 6.12 -7.61 -26.74
N THR A 45 4.98 -8.27 -26.62
CA THR A 45 4.15 -8.36 -25.40
C THR A 45 4.12 -9.79 -24.87
N VAL A 46 4.51 -9.94 -23.59
CA VAL A 46 4.55 -11.23 -22.89
C VAL A 46 3.56 -11.19 -21.73
N LEU A 47 2.79 -12.26 -21.51
CA LEU A 47 2.02 -12.46 -20.28
C LEU A 47 2.74 -13.48 -19.40
N ASP A 48 3.13 -13.11 -18.18
CA ASP A 48 3.83 -13.98 -17.24
C ASP A 48 2.90 -14.36 -16.08
N ILE A 49 2.53 -15.64 -16.03
CA ILE A 49 1.53 -16.18 -15.10
C ILE A 49 2.25 -16.72 -13.86
N GLU A 50 1.97 -16.12 -12.71
CA GLU A 50 2.69 -16.36 -11.45
C GLU A 50 4.20 -16.12 -11.60
N CYS A 51 4.55 -14.88 -11.96
CA CYS A 51 5.89 -14.42 -12.33
C CYS A 51 6.96 -14.45 -11.22
N GLY A 52 6.65 -14.97 -10.03
CA GLY A 52 7.57 -14.99 -8.89
C GLY A 52 8.01 -13.58 -8.49
N PHE A 53 9.31 -13.29 -8.54
CA PHE A 53 9.87 -11.96 -8.26
C PHE A 53 9.93 -11.04 -9.49
N GLY A 54 9.23 -11.39 -10.59
CA GLY A 54 9.27 -10.63 -11.84
C GLY A 54 10.60 -10.75 -12.59
N THR A 55 11.40 -11.77 -12.29
CA THR A 55 12.80 -11.90 -12.75
C THR A 55 12.93 -11.95 -14.26
N LEU A 56 12.11 -12.77 -14.94
CA LEU A 56 12.06 -12.83 -16.40
C LEU A 56 11.59 -11.49 -16.99
N GLY A 57 10.54 -10.90 -16.41
CA GLY A 57 10.00 -9.61 -16.87
C GLY A 57 11.04 -8.48 -16.80
N ALA A 58 11.83 -8.41 -15.73
CA ALA A 58 12.91 -7.45 -15.61
C ALA A 58 14.00 -7.63 -16.69
N HIS A 59 14.43 -8.88 -16.91
CA HIS A 59 15.46 -9.21 -17.91
C HIS A 59 15.00 -8.93 -19.35
N LEU A 60 13.71 -9.16 -19.65
CA LEU A 60 13.10 -8.87 -20.95
C LEU A 60 12.82 -7.37 -21.16
N PHE A 61 12.56 -6.61 -20.09
CA PHE A 61 12.33 -5.16 -20.17
C PHE A 61 13.53 -4.39 -20.75
N GLU A 62 14.75 -4.79 -20.36
CA GLU A 62 16.02 -4.24 -20.90
C GLU A 62 16.22 -4.49 -22.41
N ARG A 63 15.44 -5.40 -23.01
CA ARG A 63 15.53 -5.85 -24.41
C ARG A 63 14.38 -5.33 -25.28
N ASP A 64 13.69 -4.29 -24.83
CA ASP A 64 12.48 -3.76 -25.47
C ASP A 64 11.36 -4.82 -25.58
N LEU A 65 11.12 -5.60 -24.52
CA LEU A 65 9.91 -6.42 -24.38
C LEU A 65 9.08 -5.99 -23.17
N LEU A 66 7.76 -5.96 -23.33
CA LEU A 66 6.83 -5.61 -22.26
C LEU A 66 6.19 -6.88 -21.68
N THR A 67 6.69 -7.30 -20.52
CA THR A 67 6.14 -8.44 -19.76
C THR A 67 5.12 -7.98 -18.74
N MET A 68 3.89 -8.48 -18.89
CA MET A 68 2.80 -8.28 -17.96
C MET A 68 2.72 -9.44 -16.97
N CYS A 69 3.12 -9.22 -15.72
CA CYS A 69 2.90 -10.21 -14.67
C CYS A 69 1.43 -10.25 -14.25
N ILE A 70 0.90 -11.45 -14.02
CA ILE A 70 -0.38 -11.66 -13.36
C ILE A 70 -0.27 -12.77 -12.31
N ALA A 71 -0.67 -12.47 -11.08
CA ALA A 71 -0.64 -13.44 -9.99
C ALA A 71 -1.80 -13.21 -9.01
N ASN A 72 -2.08 -14.24 -8.21
CA ASN A 72 -3.11 -14.19 -7.17
C ASN A 72 -2.74 -13.17 -6.06
N TYR A 73 -3.74 -12.69 -5.32
CA TYR A 73 -3.50 -11.84 -4.16
C TYR A 73 -2.91 -12.67 -3.01
N GLU A 74 -1.75 -12.24 -2.51
CA GLU A 74 -1.05 -12.82 -1.36
C GLU A 74 -0.93 -11.76 -0.24
N SER A 75 -1.18 -12.15 1.01
CA SER A 75 -1.24 -11.22 2.15
C SER A 75 0.10 -10.97 2.84
N SER A 76 1.12 -11.79 2.58
CA SER A 76 2.42 -11.81 3.29
C SER A 76 3.60 -11.28 2.47
N GLY A 77 3.31 -10.48 1.44
CA GLY A 77 4.28 -10.04 0.43
C GLY A 77 4.09 -10.82 -0.87
N SER A 78 3.76 -10.12 -1.96
CA SER A 78 3.23 -10.73 -3.19
C SER A 78 4.13 -10.50 -4.40
N GLN A 79 4.11 -11.50 -5.28
CA GLN A 79 4.68 -11.46 -6.64
C GLN A 79 4.35 -10.16 -7.38
N VAL A 80 3.08 -9.72 -7.35
CA VAL A 80 2.63 -8.49 -8.02
C VAL A 80 3.28 -7.25 -7.40
N GLN A 81 3.32 -7.18 -6.07
CA GLN A 81 3.90 -6.03 -5.37
C GLN A 81 5.40 -5.91 -5.64
N ILE A 82 6.14 -7.02 -5.55
CA ILE A 82 7.59 -7.04 -5.80
C ILE A 82 7.90 -6.67 -7.25
N THR A 83 7.13 -7.20 -8.21
CA THR A 83 7.27 -6.89 -9.63
C THR A 83 7.03 -5.39 -9.91
N LEU A 84 6.04 -4.78 -9.25
CA LEU A 84 5.82 -3.33 -9.32
C LEU A 84 6.92 -2.53 -8.61
N GLU A 85 7.51 -2.98 -7.51
CA GLU A 85 8.66 -2.27 -6.91
C GLU A 85 9.90 -2.26 -7.84
N ARG A 86 10.06 -3.32 -8.64
CA ARG A 86 11.09 -3.42 -9.70
C ARG A 86 10.79 -2.60 -10.96
N GLY A 87 9.66 -1.91 -11.03
CA GLY A 87 9.28 -1.11 -12.20
C GLY A 87 8.77 -1.92 -13.38
N ILE A 88 8.26 -3.14 -13.15
CA ILE A 88 7.78 -4.07 -14.19
C ILE A 88 6.24 -4.14 -14.16
N PRO A 89 5.56 -4.19 -15.32
CA PRO A 89 4.10 -4.27 -15.38
C PRO A 89 3.54 -5.48 -14.62
N ALA A 90 2.62 -5.25 -13.68
CA ALA A 90 1.91 -6.33 -12.99
C ALA A 90 0.49 -5.96 -12.56
N LEU A 91 -0.36 -6.99 -12.41
CA LEU A 91 -1.74 -6.88 -11.92
C LEU A 91 -2.10 -8.07 -11.02
N ILE A 92 -2.96 -7.83 -10.04
CA ILE A 92 -3.61 -8.90 -9.29
C ILE A 92 -4.65 -9.55 -10.21
N GLY A 93 -4.55 -10.86 -10.41
CA GLY A 93 -5.52 -11.59 -11.22
C GLY A 93 -5.47 -13.09 -10.96
N SER A 94 -6.64 -13.71 -10.98
CA SER A 94 -6.77 -15.14 -10.71
C SER A 94 -7.37 -15.86 -11.91
N PHE A 95 -6.66 -16.88 -12.39
CA PHE A 95 -7.16 -17.80 -13.41
C PHE A 95 -8.31 -18.70 -12.91
N ALA A 96 -8.69 -18.66 -11.62
CA ALA A 96 -9.57 -19.68 -11.03
C ALA A 96 -11.02 -19.71 -11.56
N SER A 97 -11.56 -18.59 -12.08
CA SER A 97 -13.01 -18.53 -12.44
C SER A 97 -13.42 -17.48 -13.48
N LYS A 98 -12.58 -16.48 -13.76
CA LYS A 98 -12.89 -15.35 -14.65
C LYS A 98 -11.88 -15.27 -15.78
N GLN A 99 -12.32 -14.75 -16.93
CA GLN A 99 -11.40 -14.38 -17.99
C GLN A 99 -10.53 -13.22 -17.54
N LEU A 100 -9.29 -13.17 -18.05
CA LEU A 100 -8.41 -12.03 -17.81
C LEU A 100 -8.96 -10.78 -18.52
N PRO A 101 -8.78 -9.57 -17.93
CA PRO A 101 -9.36 -8.31 -18.42
C PRO A 101 -8.66 -7.74 -19.67
N TYR A 102 -8.08 -8.62 -20.49
CA TYR A 102 -7.41 -8.31 -21.76
C TYR A 102 -8.25 -8.84 -22.92
N PRO A 103 -8.38 -8.13 -24.05
CA PRO A 103 -9.03 -8.61 -25.26
C PRO A 103 -8.48 -9.96 -25.74
N TYR A 104 -9.18 -10.61 -26.67
CA TYR A 104 -8.56 -11.73 -27.39
C TYR A 104 -7.34 -11.24 -28.18
N LEU A 105 -6.39 -12.13 -28.47
CA LEU A 105 -5.19 -11.87 -29.28
C LEU A 105 -4.41 -10.63 -28.77
N SER A 106 -4.10 -10.58 -27.48
CA SER A 106 -3.41 -9.46 -26.82
C SER A 106 -1.91 -9.68 -26.66
N PHE A 107 -1.45 -10.92 -26.50
CA PHE A 107 -0.05 -11.24 -26.18
C PHE A 107 0.61 -12.09 -27.28
N ASP A 108 1.88 -11.84 -27.52
CA ASP A 108 2.68 -12.55 -28.53
C ASP A 108 3.34 -13.80 -27.92
N MET A 109 3.60 -13.77 -26.62
CA MET A 109 4.04 -14.91 -25.82
C MET A 109 3.26 -14.99 -24.50
N VAL A 110 2.95 -16.21 -24.05
CA VAL A 110 2.45 -16.47 -22.69
C VAL A 110 3.43 -17.41 -22.00
N HIS A 111 3.90 -17.04 -20.81
CA HIS A 111 4.89 -17.74 -20.02
C HIS A 111 4.30 -18.20 -18.68
N CYS A 112 4.71 -19.39 -18.24
CA CYS A 112 4.55 -19.86 -16.86
C CYS A 112 5.77 -20.73 -16.49
N ALA A 113 6.51 -20.34 -15.46
CA ALA A 113 7.58 -21.16 -14.89
C ALA A 113 7.14 -21.71 -13.53
N ARG A 114 6.84 -23.01 -13.47
CA ARG A 114 6.38 -23.72 -12.27
C ARG A 114 5.17 -23.09 -11.56
N CYS A 115 4.32 -22.36 -12.31
CA CYS A 115 3.07 -21.81 -11.80
C CYS A 115 2.11 -22.92 -11.33
N ASN A 116 1.29 -22.59 -10.33
CA ASN A 116 0.31 -23.45 -9.67
C ASN A 116 -1.02 -23.49 -10.45
N VAL A 117 -0.95 -23.62 -11.78
CA VAL A 117 -2.11 -23.73 -12.67
C VAL A 117 -2.30 -25.19 -13.09
N GLU A 118 -3.46 -25.75 -12.76
CA GLU A 118 -3.83 -27.14 -13.07
C GLU A 118 -4.38 -27.26 -14.50
N TRP A 119 -3.49 -27.14 -15.49
CA TRP A 119 -3.81 -27.10 -16.93
C TRP A 119 -4.62 -28.29 -17.47
N ASP A 120 -4.63 -29.44 -16.78
CA ASP A 120 -5.38 -30.64 -17.13
C ASP A 120 -6.83 -30.67 -16.59
N LYS A 121 -7.21 -29.75 -15.69
CA LYS A 121 -8.54 -29.71 -15.06
C LYS A 121 -9.52 -28.81 -15.79
N ASN A 122 -10.80 -28.91 -15.40
CA ASN A 122 -11.91 -28.10 -15.92
C ASN A 122 -11.98 -28.12 -17.46
N ASP A 123 -11.85 -29.33 -18.04
CA ASP A 123 -11.77 -29.57 -19.49
C ASP A 123 -10.70 -28.72 -20.20
N GLY A 124 -9.66 -28.33 -19.45
CA GLY A 124 -8.55 -27.48 -19.84
C GLY A 124 -8.96 -26.07 -20.25
N VAL A 125 -10.02 -25.52 -19.66
CA VAL A 125 -10.49 -24.14 -19.89
C VAL A 125 -9.40 -23.08 -19.72
N PHE A 126 -8.37 -23.34 -18.90
CA PHE A 126 -7.22 -22.43 -18.75
C PHE A 126 -6.37 -22.35 -20.03
N LEU A 127 -6.18 -23.46 -20.75
CA LEU A 127 -5.51 -23.44 -22.07
C LEU A 127 -6.40 -22.80 -23.14
N VAL A 128 -7.73 -22.86 -23.01
CA VAL A 128 -8.66 -22.12 -23.87
C VAL A 128 -8.56 -20.61 -23.64
N GLU A 129 -8.40 -20.18 -22.38
CA GLU A 129 -8.15 -18.78 -22.03
C GLU A 129 -6.78 -18.29 -22.52
N VAL A 130 -5.74 -19.12 -22.43
CA VAL A 130 -4.44 -18.82 -23.07
C VAL A 130 -4.58 -18.73 -24.60
N ASP A 131 -5.30 -19.65 -25.25
CA ASP A 131 -5.55 -19.56 -26.69
C ASP A 131 -6.33 -18.29 -27.05
N ARG A 132 -7.31 -17.87 -26.26
CA ARG A 132 -8.00 -16.59 -26.46
C ARG A 132 -7.03 -15.43 -26.45
N LEU A 133 -6.08 -15.40 -25.50
CA LEU A 133 -5.16 -14.29 -25.27
C LEU A 133 -3.97 -14.26 -26.25
N LEU A 134 -3.49 -15.42 -26.68
CA LEU A 134 -2.30 -15.57 -27.51
C LEU A 134 -2.57 -15.24 -28.98
N ARG A 135 -1.71 -14.45 -29.62
CA ARG A 135 -1.81 -14.13 -31.06
C ARG A 135 -1.53 -15.34 -31.96
N PRO A 136 -1.98 -15.35 -33.23
CA PRO A 136 -1.63 -16.41 -34.17
C PRO A 136 -0.12 -16.38 -34.42
N GLY A 137 0.53 -17.55 -34.48
CA GLY A 137 1.99 -17.64 -34.51
C GLY A 137 2.67 -17.41 -33.15
N GLY A 138 1.94 -16.98 -32.12
CA GLY A 138 2.45 -16.74 -30.78
C GLY A 138 2.88 -18.00 -30.03
N TYR A 139 3.68 -17.81 -28.99
CA TYR A 139 4.34 -18.88 -28.23
C TYR A 139 3.73 -19.08 -26.84
N PHE A 140 3.51 -20.33 -26.44
CA PHE A 140 3.23 -20.71 -25.05
C PHE A 140 4.44 -21.44 -24.49
N VAL A 141 5.08 -20.83 -23.48
CA VAL A 141 6.28 -21.35 -22.81
C VAL A 141 5.89 -21.82 -21.42
N TRP A 142 6.01 -23.12 -21.17
CA TRP A 142 5.66 -23.72 -19.88
C TRP A 142 6.78 -24.61 -19.35
N THR A 143 7.31 -24.21 -18.19
CA THR A 143 8.36 -24.93 -17.47
C THR A 143 7.75 -25.67 -16.29
N THR A 144 7.87 -27.00 -16.29
CA THR A 144 7.24 -27.89 -15.30
C THR A 144 8.05 -29.15 -15.07
N SER A 145 8.11 -29.62 -13.83
CA SER A 145 8.74 -30.90 -13.51
C SER A 145 7.93 -32.13 -13.98
N LEU A 146 6.65 -31.95 -14.35
CA LEU A 146 5.72 -33.01 -14.77
C LEU A 146 6.19 -33.79 -16.02
N ASN A 147 6.92 -33.14 -16.92
CA ASN A 147 7.37 -33.73 -18.19
C ASN A 147 8.69 -34.53 -18.06
N THR A 148 9.36 -34.48 -16.90
CA THR A 148 10.70 -35.03 -16.73
C THR A 148 10.70 -36.56 -16.81
N HIS A 149 11.82 -37.16 -17.26
CA HIS A 149 11.98 -38.62 -17.29
C HIS A 149 11.79 -39.33 -15.93
N ARG A 150 11.89 -38.59 -14.81
CA ARG A 150 11.58 -39.10 -13.46
C ARG A 150 10.09 -38.98 -13.17
N ALA A 151 9.47 -37.82 -13.40
CA ALA A 151 8.04 -37.60 -13.15
C ALA A 151 7.14 -38.47 -14.03
N LEU A 152 7.50 -38.68 -15.30
CA LEU A 152 6.75 -39.54 -16.24
C LEU A 152 6.79 -41.04 -15.89
N ARG A 153 7.52 -41.47 -14.86
CA ARG A 153 7.39 -42.82 -14.28
C ARG A 153 6.10 -43.00 -13.47
N ASP A 154 5.55 -41.90 -12.97
CA ASP A 154 4.25 -41.86 -12.34
C ASP A 154 3.16 -41.85 -13.43
N LYS A 155 2.21 -42.77 -13.32
CA LYS A 155 1.07 -42.91 -14.23
C LYS A 155 0.14 -41.69 -14.15
N GLU A 156 0.06 -41.01 -13.01
CA GLU A 156 -0.76 -39.80 -12.90
C GLU A 156 -0.15 -38.65 -13.71
N ASN A 157 1.14 -38.36 -13.52
CA ASN A 157 1.84 -37.33 -14.30
C ASN A 157 1.88 -37.66 -15.79
N GLN A 158 2.08 -38.92 -16.16
CA GLN A 158 1.98 -39.38 -17.54
C GLN A 158 0.59 -39.08 -18.13
N LYS A 159 -0.49 -39.37 -17.39
CA LYS A 159 -1.86 -39.08 -17.80
C LYS A 159 -2.07 -37.57 -17.99
N LYS A 160 -1.72 -36.74 -17.00
CA LYS A 160 -1.82 -35.26 -17.06
C LYS A 160 -1.11 -34.71 -18.30
N TRP A 161 0.13 -35.13 -18.53
CA TRP A 161 0.93 -34.74 -19.70
C TRP A 161 0.26 -35.12 -21.02
N THR A 162 -0.29 -36.34 -21.12
CA THR A 162 -1.01 -36.77 -22.33
C THR A 162 -2.30 -35.99 -22.56
N THR A 163 -3.05 -35.65 -21.51
CA THR A 163 -4.26 -34.80 -21.60
C THR A 163 -3.91 -33.41 -22.13
N ILE A 164 -2.91 -32.76 -21.54
CA ILE A 164 -2.48 -31.41 -21.93
C ILE A 164 -1.97 -31.39 -23.37
N ARG A 165 -1.13 -32.37 -23.77
CA ARG A 165 -0.65 -32.50 -25.15
C ARG A 165 -1.79 -32.74 -26.14
N ALA A 166 -2.77 -33.58 -25.80
CA ALA A 166 -3.95 -33.81 -26.65
C ALA A 166 -4.82 -32.55 -26.80
N LEU A 167 -4.99 -31.78 -25.73
CA LEU A 167 -5.74 -30.52 -25.76
C LEU A 167 -5.01 -29.42 -26.55
N ALA A 168 -3.69 -29.26 -26.38
CA ALA A 168 -2.90 -28.33 -27.18
C ALA A 168 -2.98 -28.66 -28.69
N ASN A 169 -2.87 -29.95 -29.05
CA ASN A 169 -3.06 -30.41 -30.42
C ASN A 169 -4.48 -30.10 -30.93
N ASN A 170 -5.52 -30.29 -30.10
CA ASN A 170 -6.89 -29.88 -30.44
C ASN A 170 -6.95 -28.35 -30.66
N LEU A 171 -6.34 -27.53 -29.81
CA LEU A 171 -6.27 -26.07 -29.96
C LEU A 171 -5.46 -25.58 -31.17
N CYS A 172 -5.03 -26.48 -32.07
CA CYS A 172 -4.20 -26.17 -33.23
C CYS A 172 -2.84 -25.58 -32.84
N TRP A 173 -2.26 -26.05 -31.73
CA TRP A 173 -0.90 -25.73 -31.34
C TRP A 173 0.04 -26.86 -31.71
N GLU A 174 1.24 -26.51 -32.18
CA GLU A 174 2.32 -27.45 -32.44
C GLU A 174 3.38 -27.33 -31.33
N ILE A 175 3.95 -28.45 -30.88
CA ILE A 175 5.11 -28.41 -29.98
C ILE A 175 6.36 -28.15 -30.82
N LEU A 176 7.03 -27.02 -30.58
CA LEU A 176 8.27 -26.67 -31.29
C LEU A 176 9.48 -27.36 -30.67
N SER A 177 9.57 -27.30 -29.34
CA SER A 177 10.73 -27.80 -28.60
C SER A 177 10.32 -28.24 -27.20
N GLN A 178 11.01 -29.26 -26.71
CA GLN A 178 10.91 -29.80 -25.35
C GLN A 178 12.35 -30.05 -24.88
N GLN A 179 12.82 -29.26 -23.92
CA GLN A 179 14.17 -29.33 -23.35
C GLN A 179 14.07 -29.25 -21.83
N ASP A 180 14.65 -30.24 -21.14
CA ASP A 180 14.55 -30.39 -19.69
C ASP A 180 13.09 -30.28 -19.18
N GLU A 181 12.82 -29.35 -18.27
CA GLU A 181 11.48 -29.03 -17.75
C GLU A 181 10.67 -28.09 -18.65
N THR A 182 11.33 -27.45 -19.62
CA THR A 182 10.75 -26.38 -20.47
C THR A 182 10.14 -26.96 -21.74
N ASN A 183 8.96 -26.46 -22.09
CA ASN A 183 8.21 -26.89 -23.26
C ASN A 183 7.69 -25.63 -23.97
N VAL A 184 7.86 -25.57 -25.29
CA VAL A 184 7.39 -24.45 -26.09
C VAL A 184 6.43 -24.94 -27.16
N TRP A 185 5.21 -24.43 -27.12
CA TRP A 185 4.22 -24.59 -28.17
C TRP A 185 4.10 -23.31 -28.99
N LYS A 186 3.78 -23.47 -30.28
CA LYS A 186 3.39 -22.39 -31.17
C LYS A 186 1.93 -22.53 -31.56
N LYS A 187 1.15 -21.47 -31.37
CA LYS A 187 -0.22 -21.38 -31.85
C LYS A 187 -0.23 -21.22 -33.36
N THR A 188 -1.07 -21.96 -34.08
CA THR A 188 -1.10 -21.90 -35.55
C THR A 188 -1.31 -20.47 -36.08
N ASN A 189 -0.62 -20.14 -37.17
CA ASN A 189 -0.91 -18.96 -37.98
C ASN A 189 -2.04 -19.20 -39.00
N LYS A 190 -2.43 -20.47 -39.25
CA LYS A 190 -3.46 -20.84 -40.24
C LYS A 190 -4.85 -20.93 -39.61
N ARG A 191 -5.71 -19.97 -39.93
CA ARG A 191 -7.11 -19.92 -39.46
C ARG A 191 -7.91 -21.18 -39.80
N ASP A 192 -7.62 -21.83 -40.92
CA ASP A 192 -8.33 -23.02 -41.42
C ASP A 192 -8.22 -24.24 -40.50
N CYS A 193 -7.21 -24.31 -39.64
CA CYS A 193 -7.09 -25.41 -38.68
C CYS A 193 -8.31 -25.46 -37.74
N TYR A 194 -8.73 -24.32 -37.20
CA TYR A 194 -9.91 -24.23 -36.32
C TYR A 194 -11.23 -24.55 -37.07
N SER A 195 -11.32 -24.21 -38.35
CA SER A 195 -12.49 -24.48 -39.19
C SER A 195 -12.61 -25.94 -39.63
N SER A 196 -11.48 -26.64 -39.77
CA SER A 196 -11.45 -28.05 -40.21
C SER A 196 -11.65 -29.05 -39.06
N ARG A 197 -11.53 -28.58 -37.81
CA ARG A 197 -11.56 -29.44 -36.62
C ARG A 197 -12.97 -29.96 -36.29
N LYS A 198 -13.03 -31.23 -35.83
CA LYS A 198 -14.26 -31.89 -35.35
C LYS A 198 -14.26 -32.20 -33.85
N SER A 199 -13.15 -31.99 -33.16
CA SER A 199 -13.00 -32.18 -31.71
C SER A 199 -13.38 -30.93 -30.92
N GLU A 200 -13.61 -31.10 -29.62
CA GLU A 200 -13.72 -30.03 -28.62
C GLU A 200 -12.35 -29.38 -28.32
N PRO A 201 -12.29 -28.15 -27.76
CA PRO A 201 -13.39 -27.27 -27.34
C PRO A 201 -13.95 -26.41 -28.50
N MET A 202 -15.26 -26.36 -28.69
CA MET A 202 -15.88 -25.74 -29.89
C MET A 202 -15.57 -24.24 -30.06
N LEU A 203 -15.73 -23.72 -31.29
CA LEU A 203 -15.69 -22.28 -31.56
C LEU A 203 -16.87 -21.56 -30.88
N CYS A 204 -16.63 -20.39 -30.28
CA CYS A 204 -17.69 -19.60 -29.65
C CYS A 204 -18.76 -19.13 -30.65
N ALA A 205 -20.01 -19.07 -30.17
CA ALA A 205 -21.09 -18.37 -30.88
C ALA A 205 -20.82 -16.86 -30.89
N LYS A 206 -21.32 -16.12 -31.90
CA LYS A 206 -21.10 -14.66 -32.02
C LYS A 206 -21.56 -13.86 -30.78
N SER A 207 -22.55 -14.36 -30.03
CA SER A 207 -23.02 -13.76 -28.78
C SER A 207 -22.09 -13.96 -27.58
N HIS A 208 -21.14 -14.89 -27.68
CA HIS A 208 -20.18 -15.28 -26.64
C HIS A 208 -18.73 -14.89 -27.00
N ASP A 209 -18.56 -14.06 -28.04
CA ASP A 209 -17.28 -13.50 -28.50
C ASP A 209 -17.23 -11.95 -28.31
N PRO A 210 -17.59 -11.39 -27.14
CA PRO A 210 -17.53 -9.95 -26.92
C PRO A 210 -16.09 -9.47 -26.79
N GLU A 211 -15.77 -8.34 -27.41
CA GLU A 211 -14.44 -7.71 -27.35
C GLU A 211 -14.09 -7.09 -25.99
N SER A 212 -15.06 -7.04 -25.07
CA SER A 212 -14.90 -6.64 -23.66
C SER A 212 -15.12 -7.85 -22.74
N PRO A 213 -14.05 -8.41 -22.14
CA PRO A 213 -14.12 -9.53 -21.20
C PRO A 213 -14.28 -9.10 -19.73
N TYR A 214 -14.59 -7.83 -19.44
CA TYR A 214 -14.72 -7.32 -18.07
C TYR A 214 -15.75 -8.12 -17.26
N TYR A 215 -15.27 -8.75 -16.19
CA TYR A 215 -15.99 -9.74 -15.36
C TYR A 215 -16.75 -10.85 -16.10
N LYS A 216 -16.21 -11.35 -17.22
CA LYS A 216 -16.75 -12.57 -17.84
C LYS A 216 -16.26 -13.83 -17.11
N PRO A 217 -17.15 -14.82 -16.89
CA PRO A 217 -16.71 -16.15 -16.45
C PRO A 217 -15.86 -16.80 -17.54
N LEU A 218 -14.99 -17.73 -17.16
CA LEU A 218 -14.22 -18.52 -18.12
C LEU A 218 -15.16 -19.24 -19.10
N ASN A 219 -14.86 -19.13 -20.40
CA ASN A 219 -15.64 -19.74 -21.47
C ASN A 219 -14.89 -20.96 -22.04
N PRO A 220 -15.47 -22.17 -22.05
CA PRO A 220 -14.85 -23.38 -22.60
C PRO A 220 -14.97 -23.44 -24.14
N CYS A 221 -14.89 -22.29 -24.82
CA CYS A 221 -14.99 -22.17 -26.26
C CYS A 221 -13.91 -21.25 -26.83
N ILE A 222 -13.51 -21.51 -28.07
CA ILE A 222 -12.44 -20.78 -28.75
C ILE A 222 -12.98 -19.48 -29.35
N ALA A 223 -12.43 -18.35 -28.92
CA ALA A 223 -12.84 -16.99 -29.26
C ALA A 223 -11.83 -16.29 -30.20
N GLY A 224 -12.17 -15.11 -30.73
CA GLY A 224 -11.26 -14.27 -31.52
C GLY A 224 -10.87 -14.77 -32.93
N THR A 225 -11.10 -16.03 -33.28
CA THR A 225 -10.76 -16.63 -34.61
C THR A 225 -11.45 -15.95 -35.80
N ARG A 226 -12.56 -15.26 -35.56
CA ARG A 226 -13.31 -14.49 -36.57
C ARG A 226 -12.92 -13.01 -36.64
N SER A 227 -12.03 -12.55 -35.77
CA SER A 227 -11.65 -11.14 -35.71
C SER A 227 -10.82 -10.71 -36.93
N LYS A 228 -10.95 -9.42 -37.29
CA LYS A 228 -10.02 -8.74 -38.21
C LYS A 228 -8.60 -8.68 -37.62
N ARG A 229 -8.47 -8.67 -36.28
CA ARG A 229 -7.20 -8.66 -35.53
C ARG A 229 -6.41 -9.99 -35.58
N TRP A 230 -6.96 -11.03 -36.22
CA TRP A 230 -6.23 -12.28 -36.47
C TRP A 230 -5.19 -12.09 -37.57
N ILE A 231 -4.05 -11.54 -37.16
CA ILE A 231 -2.84 -11.31 -37.95
C ILE A 231 -1.70 -12.05 -37.24
N PRO A 232 -0.97 -12.96 -37.92
CA PRO A 232 0.16 -13.66 -37.32
C PRO A 232 1.26 -12.71 -36.87
N ILE A 233 1.96 -13.03 -35.78
CA ILE A 233 3.03 -12.17 -35.23
C ILE A 233 4.12 -11.85 -36.26
N GLU A 234 4.42 -12.80 -37.16
CA GLU A 234 5.44 -12.67 -38.21
C GLU A 234 5.04 -11.70 -39.35
N HIS A 235 3.77 -11.29 -39.40
CA HIS A 235 3.24 -10.36 -40.39
C HIS A 235 2.88 -8.99 -39.79
N ARG A 236 3.17 -8.76 -38.50
CA ARG A 236 2.92 -7.46 -37.86
C ARG A 236 4.04 -6.47 -38.16
N THR A 237 3.73 -5.19 -38.07
CA THR A 237 4.73 -4.12 -38.02
C THR A 237 5.65 -4.35 -36.81
N ALA A 238 6.97 -4.44 -37.03
CA ALA A 238 7.95 -4.69 -35.97
C ALA A 238 8.08 -3.50 -35.00
N TRP A 239 8.52 -3.78 -33.76
CA TRP A 239 8.91 -2.75 -32.80
C TRP A 239 10.17 -2.00 -33.29
N PRO A 240 10.31 -0.68 -33.08
CA PRO A 240 9.39 0.26 -32.42
C PRO A 240 8.32 0.87 -33.34
N SER A 241 8.36 0.60 -34.65
CA SER A 241 7.41 1.17 -35.62
C SER A 241 5.95 0.85 -35.29
N GLN A 242 5.68 -0.31 -34.69
CA GLN A 242 4.37 -0.75 -34.21
C GLN A 242 3.62 0.28 -33.34
N ALA A 243 4.35 1.14 -32.60
CA ALA A 243 3.74 2.17 -31.76
C ALA A 243 2.93 3.23 -32.56
N ARG A 244 3.15 3.33 -33.87
CA ARG A 244 2.44 4.23 -34.80
C ARG A 244 1.86 3.42 -35.95
N LEU A 245 0.65 2.90 -35.75
CA LEU A 245 -0.07 2.10 -36.72
C LEU A 245 -0.35 2.87 -38.01
N ASN A 246 -0.35 2.15 -39.14
CA ASN A 246 -0.72 2.68 -40.45
C ASN A 246 -2.26 2.71 -40.62
N SER A 247 -2.75 3.36 -41.68
CA SER A 247 -4.20 3.49 -41.92
C SER A 247 -4.95 2.16 -42.00
N THR A 248 -4.37 1.14 -42.65
CA THR A 248 -5.00 -0.20 -42.76
C THR A 248 -5.04 -0.96 -41.44
N GLU A 249 -4.10 -0.67 -40.53
CA GLU A 249 -4.13 -1.19 -39.15
C GLU A 249 -5.17 -0.43 -38.31
N LEU A 250 -5.34 0.89 -38.50
CA LEU A 250 -6.37 1.68 -37.81
C LEU A 250 -7.81 1.32 -38.26
N ASP A 251 -8.00 1.00 -39.55
CA ASP A 251 -9.28 0.54 -40.13
C ASP A 251 -9.81 -0.76 -39.49
N ILE A 252 -8.93 -1.57 -38.90
CA ILE A 252 -9.31 -2.78 -38.16
C ILE A 252 -10.11 -2.41 -36.89
N HIS A 253 -9.75 -1.30 -36.26
CA HIS A 253 -10.37 -0.76 -35.04
C HIS A 253 -11.47 0.28 -35.34
N GLY A 254 -11.64 0.69 -36.59
CA GLY A 254 -12.60 1.73 -36.99
C GLY A 254 -12.18 3.13 -36.54
N VAL A 255 -10.89 3.39 -36.44
CA VAL A 255 -10.32 4.69 -36.04
C VAL A 255 -9.85 5.45 -37.29
N ASN A 256 -10.24 6.72 -37.43
CA ASN A 256 -9.78 7.57 -38.52
C ASN A 256 -8.29 7.93 -38.34
N SER A 257 -7.52 7.93 -39.43
CA SER A 257 -6.12 8.34 -39.40
C SER A 257 -5.91 9.82 -39.07
N GLU A 258 -6.90 10.67 -39.35
CA GLU A 258 -6.86 12.10 -38.98
C GLU A 258 -6.97 12.25 -37.46
N ASP A 259 -8.02 11.69 -36.83
CA ASP A 259 -8.23 11.69 -35.38
C ASP A 259 -7.02 11.12 -34.61
N PHE A 260 -6.43 10.01 -35.11
CA PHE A 260 -5.24 9.40 -34.52
C PHE A 260 -3.97 10.26 -34.69
N GLY A 261 -3.88 11.00 -35.81
CA GLY A 261 -2.81 11.96 -36.07
C GLY A 261 -2.91 13.20 -35.17
N GLU A 262 -4.11 13.68 -34.89
CA GLU A 262 -4.39 14.78 -33.96
C GLU A 262 -4.09 14.37 -32.51
N ASP A 263 -4.55 13.21 -32.05
CA ASP A 263 -4.21 12.64 -30.73
C ASP A 263 -2.69 12.53 -30.55
N THR A 264 -1.99 11.93 -31.54
CA THR A 264 -0.53 11.79 -31.51
C THR A 264 0.17 13.15 -31.41
N SER A 265 -0.27 14.14 -32.20
CA SER A 265 0.34 15.48 -32.24
C SER A 265 0.07 16.26 -30.95
N THR A 266 -1.11 16.07 -30.36
CA THR A 266 -1.52 16.65 -29.08
C THR A 266 -0.66 16.08 -27.96
N TRP A 267 -0.56 14.76 -27.83
CA TRP A 267 0.25 14.13 -26.78
C TRP A 267 1.74 14.40 -26.89
N ASP A 268 2.28 14.42 -28.11
CA ASP A 268 3.65 14.86 -28.37
C ASP A 268 3.93 16.25 -27.77
N SER A 269 2.96 17.17 -27.86
CA SER A 269 3.06 18.52 -27.30
C SER A 269 2.82 18.55 -25.79
N MET A 270 1.79 17.87 -25.31
CA MET A 270 1.41 17.85 -23.89
C MET A 270 2.50 17.22 -23.02
N VAL A 271 3.15 16.13 -23.45
CA VAL A 271 4.26 15.54 -22.67
C VAL A 271 5.45 16.49 -22.54
N ARG A 272 5.76 17.29 -23.57
CA ARG A 272 6.78 18.35 -23.47
C ARG A 272 6.38 19.44 -22.49
N ASN A 273 5.14 19.89 -22.53
CA ASN A 273 4.60 20.91 -21.63
C ASN A 273 4.54 20.42 -20.18
N TYR A 274 4.07 19.19 -19.94
CA TYR A 274 4.10 18.58 -18.61
C TYR A 274 5.52 18.53 -18.08
N TRP A 275 6.49 18.01 -18.84
CA TRP A 275 7.86 17.91 -18.35
C TRP A 275 8.49 19.28 -18.09
N SER A 276 8.18 20.31 -18.88
CA SER A 276 8.68 21.68 -18.63
C SER A 276 8.05 22.34 -17.41
N LEU A 277 6.76 22.10 -17.13
CA LEU A 277 6.05 22.61 -15.95
C LEU A 277 6.42 21.87 -14.66
N LEU A 278 6.70 20.57 -14.78
CA LEU A 278 7.12 19.70 -13.68
C LEU A 278 8.60 19.89 -13.31
N SER A 279 9.47 20.26 -14.26
CA SER A 279 10.91 20.44 -13.99
C SER A 279 11.23 21.52 -12.93
N PRO A 280 10.46 22.61 -12.78
CA PRO A 280 10.52 23.41 -11.57
C PRO A 280 9.99 22.63 -10.36
N LEU A 281 8.72 22.19 -10.38
CA LEU A 281 8.03 21.63 -9.21
C LEU A 281 8.76 20.43 -8.55
N ILE A 282 9.36 19.55 -9.35
CA ILE A 282 10.09 18.35 -8.92
C ILE A 282 11.47 18.69 -8.31
N PHE A 283 12.12 19.77 -8.77
CA PHE A 283 13.52 20.08 -8.43
C PHE A 283 13.68 21.39 -7.62
N SER A 284 12.59 22.12 -7.33
CA SER A 284 12.59 23.46 -6.73
C SER A 284 12.36 23.49 -5.21
N ASP A 285 11.61 22.52 -4.66
CA ASP A 285 10.96 22.69 -3.34
C ASP A 285 11.57 21.84 -2.20
N HIS A 286 12.52 20.94 -2.48
CA HIS A 286 13.27 20.27 -1.41
C HIS A 286 14.35 21.21 -0.88
N PRO A 287 14.27 21.71 0.37
CA PRO A 287 15.36 22.48 0.94
C PRO A 287 16.58 21.56 1.11
N LYS A 288 17.60 21.73 0.26
CA LYS A 288 18.92 21.11 0.44
C LYS A 288 19.36 21.40 1.88
N ARG A 289 19.43 20.38 2.74
CA ARG A 289 20.02 20.54 4.07
C ARG A 289 21.48 20.96 3.88
N PRO A 290 21.93 22.08 4.46
CA PRO A 290 23.33 22.47 4.35
C PRO A 290 24.19 21.49 5.18
N GLY A 291 24.72 20.45 4.53
CA GLY A 291 25.59 19.46 5.17
C GLY A 291 25.44 18.02 4.68
N ASP A 292 24.30 17.65 4.07
CA ASP A 292 24.12 16.33 3.47
C ASP A 292 24.70 16.37 2.04
N GLU A 293 25.64 15.47 1.73
CA GLU A 293 26.25 15.34 0.39
C GLU A 293 25.18 15.05 -0.67
N GLU A 294 25.39 15.49 -1.93
CA GLU A 294 24.40 15.26 -2.99
C GLU A 294 24.16 13.75 -3.15
N PRO A 295 22.95 13.26 -2.84
CA PRO A 295 22.74 11.83 -2.81
C PRO A 295 22.78 11.28 -4.24
N HIS A 296 23.17 10.01 -4.42
CA HIS A 296 23.46 9.46 -5.75
C HIS A 296 22.18 9.14 -6.55
N PRO A 297 22.09 9.56 -7.83
CA PRO A 297 20.88 9.44 -8.64
C PRO A 297 20.49 7.99 -8.94
N PRO A 298 19.21 7.72 -9.30
CA PRO A 298 18.18 8.72 -9.64
C PRO A 298 17.14 8.99 -8.54
N PHE A 299 17.13 10.23 -8.04
CA PHE A 299 15.94 10.77 -7.35
C PHE A 299 14.85 11.05 -8.38
N ASN A 300 13.60 10.87 -7.96
CA ASN A 300 12.41 11.19 -8.76
C ASN A 300 12.27 10.35 -10.04
N MET A 301 12.74 9.10 -10.03
CA MET A 301 12.50 8.13 -11.10
C MET A 301 11.06 7.60 -11.05
N LEU A 302 10.21 8.10 -11.96
CA LEU A 302 8.94 7.46 -12.27
C LEU A 302 9.23 6.05 -12.81
N ARG A 303 8.72 5.00 -12.14
CA ARG A 303 8.85 3.61 -12.59
C ARG A 303 7.51 3.14 -13.18
N ASN A 304 6.44 3.37 -12.44
CA ASN A 304 5.09 2.89 -12.72
C ASN A 304 4.14 4.08 -12.90
N VAL A 305 3.63 4.27 -14.11
CA VAL A 305 2.64 5.31 -14.43
C VAL A 305 1.28 4.67 -14.68
N LEU A 306 0.22 5.24 -14.11
CA LEU A 306 -1.17 4.79 -14.30
C LEU A 306 -1.92 5.84 -15.11
N ASP A 307 -2.38 5.50 -16.31
CA ASP A 307 -3.23 6.39 -17.11
C ASP A 307 -4.69 5.95 -17.01
N MET A 308 -5.50 6.72 -16.28
CA MET A 308 -6.87 6.36 -15.90
C MET A 308 -7.85 6.31 -17.07
N ASN A 309 -7.52 7.02 -18.17
CA ASN A 309 -8.33 7.09 -19.38
C ASN A 309 -7.44 7.19 -20.62
N ALA A 310 -6.77 6.09 -20.96
CA ALA A 310 -5.68 6.09 -21.94
C ALA A 310 -6.10 6.37 -23.40
N HIS A 311 -7.40 6.34 -23.72
CA HIS A 311 -7.93 6.54 -25.07
C HIS A 311 -7.21 5.63 -26.11
N PHE A 312 -6.41 6.17 -27.03
CA PHE A 312 -5.65 5.37 -28.00
C PHE A 312 -4.28 4.86 -27.47
N GLY A 313 -3.89 5.21 -26.25
CA GLY A 313 -2.54 5.06 -25.71
C GLY A 313 -1.58 6.19 -26.11
N GLY A 314 -2.12 7.36 -26.48
CA GLY A 314 -1.35 8.50 -27.00
C GLY A 314 -0.33 9.06 -26.00
N PHE A 315 -0.73 9.23 -24.73
CA PHE A 315 0.16 9.67 -23.65
C PHE A 315 1.38 8.76 -23.47
N ASN A 316 1.17 7.44 -23.40
CA ASN A 316 2.23 6.44 -23.32
C ASN A 316 3.17 6.49 -24.55
N ALA A 317 2.60 6.55 -25.76
CA ALA A 317 3.40 6.65 -26.98
C ALA A 317 4.26 7.92 -27.04
N ALA A 318 3.76 9.05 -26.53
CA ALA A 318 4.52 10.30 -26.44
C ALA A 318 5.62 10.25 -25.35
N LEU A 319 5.39 9.58 -24.22
CA LEU A 319 6.43 9.30 -23.22
C LEU A 319 7.57 8.47 -23.81
N LEU A 320 7.26 7.35 -24.49
CA LEU A 320 8.24 6.51 -25.17
C LEU A 320 9.03 7.30 -26.23
N LYS A 321 8.34 8.07 -27.08
CA LYS A 321 8.99 8.91 -28.10
C LYS A 321 9.89 10.01 -27.51
N SER A 322 9.58 10.50 -26.32
CA SER A 322 10.41 11.47 -25.60
C SER A 322 11.55 10.84 -24.78
N GLY A 323 11.82 9.54 -24.98
CA GLY A 323 12.96 8.83 -24.38
C GLY A 323 12.80 8.59 -22.87
N LYS A 324 11.57 8.52 -22.36
CA LYS A 324 11.32 8.25 -20.94
C LYS A 324 11.34 6.74 -20.70
N SER A 325 12.26 6.30 -19.85
CA SER A 325 12.41 4.91 -19.41
C SER A 325 11.35 4.51 -18.38
N VAL A 326 10.07 4.59 -18.78
CA VAL A 326 8.90 4.33 -17.93
C VAL A 326 7.90 3.46 -18.68
N TRP A 327 7.15 2.63 -17.97
CA TRP A 327 5.99 1.96 -18.54
C TRP A 327 4.69 2.59 -18.01
N VAL A 328 3.62 2.47 -18.79
CA VAL A 328 2.30 3.00 -18.46
C VAL A 328 1.29 1.87 -18.42
N MET A 329 0.54 1.76 -17.33
CA MET A 329 -0.70 0.97 -17.28
C MET A 329 -1.81 1.79 -17.96
N ASN A 330 -2.11 1.44 -19.21
CA ASN A 330 -3.11 2.15 -20.01
C ASN A 330 -4.51 1.64 -19.67
N VAL A 331 -5.22 2.35 -18.79
CA VAL A 331 -6.57 1.94 -18.36
C VAL A 331 -7.61 2.48 -19.33
N VAL A 332 -8.50 1.59 -19.78
CA VAL A 332 -9.70 1.95 -20.56
C VAL A 332 -10.92 1.77 -19.66
N PRO A 333 -11.59 2.87 -19.26
CA PRO A 333 -12.79 2.79 -18.43
C PRO A 333 -13.89 1.95 -19.10
N THR A 334 -14.65 1.18 -18.31
CA THR A 334 -15.76 0.35 -18.82
C THR A 334 -16.93 1.15 -19.38
N ASN A 335 -16.99 2.45 -19.09
CA ASN A 335 -17.94 3.42 -19.64
C ASN A 335 -17.40 4.23 -20.83
N ALA A 336 -16.13 4.04 -21.22
CA ALA A 336 -15.52 4.61 -22.43
C ALA A 336 -15.69 3.69 -23.66
N PRO A 337 -15.49 4.22 -24.89
CA PRO A 337 -15.29 3.37 -26.06
C PRO A 337 -14.09 2.43 -25.87
N ASN A 338 -14.23 1.16 -26.25
CA ASN A 338 -13.24 0.13 -25.98
C ASN A 338 -12.06 0.18 -26.97
N TYR A 339 -11.09 1.05 -26.72
CA TYR A 339 -9.83 1.13 -27.48
C TYR A 339 -8.72 0.22 -26.95
N LEU A 340 -8.99 -0.64 -25.96
CA LEU A 340 -8.00 -1.58 -25.44
C LEU A 340 -7.42 -2.54 -26.50
N PRO A 341 -8.20 -3.05 -27.48
CA PRO A 341 -7.65 -3.81 -28.62
C PRO A 341 -6.61 -3.04 -29.43
N LEU A 342 -6.79 -1.73 -29.61
CA LEU A 342 -5.87 -0.84 -30.34
C LEU A 342 -4.58 -0.64 -29.55
N ILE A 343 -4.68 -0.40 -28.23
CA ILE A 343 -3.52 -0.24 -27.34
C ILE A 343 -2.61 -1.47 -27.39
N PHE A 344 -3.17 -2.68 -27.29
CA PHE A 344 -2.40 -3.91 -27.46
C PHE A 344 -1.82 -4.05 -28.87
N ASP A 345 -2.55 -3.63 -29.91
CA ASP A 345 -2.08 -3.76 -31.29
C ASP A 345 -0.94 -2.79 -31.64
N ARG A 346 -0.82 -1.66 -30.91
CA ARG A 346 0.34 -0.76 -30.87
C ARG A 346 1.57 -1.32 -30.13
N GLY A 347 1.47 -2.50 -29.51
CA GLY A 347 2.56 -3.08 -28.70
C GLY A 347 2.70 -2.45 -27.30
N LEU A 348 1.59 -1.94 -26.74
CA LEU A 348 1.49 -1.36 -25.40
C LEU A 348 0.62 -2.26 -24.49
N ILE A 349 0.81 -2.18 -23.17
CA ILE A 349 -0.02 -2.90 -22.18
C ILE A 349 -1.13 -2.01 -21.67
N GLY A 350 -2.34 -2.56 -21.51
CA GLY A 350 -3.44 -1.89 -20.84
C GLY A 350 -4.43 -2.87 -20.19
N VAL A 351 -5.43 -2.31 -19.51
CA VAL A 351 -6.50 -3.07 -18.83
C VAL A 351 -7.84 -2.33 -18.92
N GLN A 352 -8.94 -3.08 -18.93
CA GLN A 352 -10.28 -2.49 -18.81
C GLN A 352 -10.71 -2.45 -17.34
N HIS A 353 -11.22 -1.31 -16.84
CA HIS A 353 -11.59 -1.16 -15.42
C HIS A 353 -12.85 -0.31 -15.17
N ASP A 354 -13.64 -0.62 -14.13
CA ASP A 354 -14.68 0.26 -13.57
C ASP A 354 -14.10 1.00 -12.36
N TRP A 355 -13.87 2.31 -12.49
CA TRP A 355 -13.27 3.14 -11.44
C TRP A 355 -14.14 3.33 -10.19
N CYS A 356 -15.37 2.81 -10.18
CA CYS A 356 -16.16 2.64 -8.95
C CYS A 356 -15.82 1.36 -8.18
N GLU A 357 -14.84 0.58 -8.63
CA GLU A 357 -14.29 -0.59 -7.95
C GLU A 357 -12.78 -0.41 -7.72
N ALA A 358 -12.25 -1.10 -6.70
CA ALA A 358 -10.82 -1.06 -6.39
C ALA A 358 -10.01 -1.64 -7.55
N PHE A 359 -9.02 -0.88 -8.02
CA PHE A 359 -8.08 -1.31 -9.05
C PHE A 359 -7.27 -2.51 -8.54
N PRO A 360 -7.09 -3.59 -9.33
CA PRO A 360 -6.45 -4.81 -8.85
C PRO A 360 -4.91 -4.68 -8.80
N THR A 361 -4.44 -3.84 -7.86
CA THR A 361 -3.03 -3.63 -7.51
C THR A 361 -2.86 -3.49 -5.99
N TYR A 362 -1.62 -3.65 -5.51
CA TYR A 362 -1.26 -3.39 -4.12
C TYR A 362 -1.24 -1.89 -3.81
N PRO A 363 -1.55 -1.47 -2.58
CA PRO A 363 -1.45 -0.06 -2.20
C PRO A 363 -0.02 0.47 -2.38
N ARG A 364 0.11 1.78 -2.66
CA ARG A 364 1.39 2.49 -2.79
C ARG A 364 2.36 1.83 -3.79
N THR A 365 1.88 1.54 -5.00
CA THR A 365 2.66 0.88 -6.07
C THR A 365 2.87 1.71 -7.34
N TYR A 366 2.21 2.86 -7.51
CA TYR A 366 2.40 3.73 -8.68
C TYR A 366 3.03 5.06 -8.29
N ASP A 367 3.96 5.58 -9.10
CA ASP A 367 4.66 6.84 -8.83
C ASP A 367 3.91 8.05 -9.44
N MET A 368 3.09 7.83 -10.47
CA MET A 368 2.28 8.87 -11.10
C MET A 368 0.93 8.33 -11.56
N VAL A 369 -0.12 9.14 -11.35
CA VAL A 369 -1.48 8.91 -11.88
C VAL A 369 -1.84 10.05 -12.84
N HIS A 370 -2.21 9.69 -14.06
CA HIS A 370 -2.66 10.59 -15.12
C HIS A 370 -4.15 10.36 -15.42
N ALA A 371 -4.90 11.44 -15.71
CA ALA A 371 -6.31 11.35 -16.05
C ALA A 371 -6.74 12.48 -16.99
N ASP A 372 -6.85 12.19 -18.28
CA ASP A 372 -7.33 13.13 -19.30
C ASP A 372 -8.81 12.91 -19.64
N GLY A 373 -9.63 13.97 -19.61
CA GLY A 373 -11.07 13.92 -19.91
C GLY A 373 -11.92 13.03 -18.98
N PHE A 374 -11.31 12.46 -17.94
CA PHE A 374 -11.88 11.40 -17.12
C PHE A 374 -13.04 11.89 -16.24
N LEU A 375 -12.96 13.10 -15.68
CA LEU A 375 -14.06 13.65 -14.86
C LEU A 375 -15.29 13.97 -15.73
N SER A 376 -15.05 14.38 -16.98
CA SER A 376 -16.07 14.59 -18.01
C SER A 376 -16.75 13.28 -18.40
N LEU A 377 -15.99 12.19 -18.55
CA LEU A 377 -16.53 10.84 -18.76
C LEU A 377 -17.45 10.42 -17.60
N GLU A 378 -16.95 10.48 -16.36
CA GLU A 378 -17.70 10.12 -15.14
C GLU A 378 -18.92 10.99 -14.85
N LYS A 379 -18.97 12.23 -15.38
CA LYS A 379 -20.14 13.10 -15.27
C LYS A 379 -21.26 12.76 -16.27
N ARG A 380 -20.95 12.11 -17.40
CA ARG A 380 -21.95 11.79 -18.44
C ARG A 380 -22.86 10.62 -18.07
N GLN A 381 -22.46 9.77 -17.12
CA GLN A 381 -23.27 8.62 -16.65
C GLN A 381 -23.97 8.87 -15.31
N LYS A 382 -24.97 8.05 -15.00
CA LYS A 382 -25.54 7.95 -13.65
C LYS A 382 -24.49 7.32 -12.71
N ARG A 383 -23.74 8.19 -12.03
CA ARG A 383 -22.68 7.84 -11.09
C ARG A 383 -23.07 6.70 -10.14
N ARG A 384 -22.27 5.62 -10.16
CA ARG A 384 -22.32 4.52 -9.17
C ARG A 384 -21.55 4.85 -7.89
N CYS A 385 -20.51 5.67 -8.01
CA CYS A 385 -19.64 6.16 -6.93
C CYS A 385 -19.45 7.68 -7.03
N SER A 386 -18.91 8.29 -5.98
CA SER A 386 -18.59 9.70 -5.93
C SER A 386 -17.15 9.99 -6.38
N THR A 387 -16.87 11.25 -6.73
CA THR A 387 -15.50 11.71 -7.03
C THR A 387 -14.55 11.52 -5.84
N LEU A 388 -15.07 11.54 -4.60
CA LEU A 388 -14.29 11.25 -3.40
C LEU A 388 -13.88 9.77 -3.34
N ASP A 389 -14.76 8.84 -3.71
CA ASP A 389 -14.45 7.40 -3.70
C ASP A 389 -13.31 7.08 -4.69
N ILE A 390 -13.36 7.70 -5.89
CA ILE A 390 -12.29 7.58 -6.88
C ILE A 390 -10.98 8.18 -6.35
N PHE A 391 -11.02 9.35 -5.69
CA PHE A 391 -9.80 9.97 -5.14
C PHE A 391 -9.23 9.18 -3.96
N LEU A 392 -10.05 8.50 -3.16
CA LEU A 392 -9.60 7.56 -2.12
C LEU A 392 -8.93 6.32 -2.72
N GLU A 393 -9.40 5.85 -3.89
CA GLU A 393 -8.75 4.77 -4.62
C GLU A 393 -7.42 5.22 -5.22
N VAL A 394 -7.34 6.44 -5.76
CA VAL A 394 -6.07 7.06 -6.19
C VAL A 394 -5.10 7.19 -5.01
N ASP A 395 -5.56 7.63 -3.83
CA ASP A 395 -4.72 7.64 -2.61
C ASP A 395 -4.20 6.25 -2.28
N ARG A 396 -5.06 5.22 -2.35
CA ARG A 396 -4.64 3.84 -2.05
C ARG A 396 -3.51 3.40 -2.96
N ILE A 397 -3.61 3.66 -4.26
CA ILE A 397 -2.68 3.16 -5.28
C ILE A 397 -1.35 3.94 -5.32
N LEU A 398 -1.39 5.27 -5.19
CA LEU A 398 -0.25 6.15 -5.42
C LEU A 398 0.75 6.12 -4.25
N ARG A 399 2.05 5.98 -4.55
CA ARG A 399 3.15 6.02 -3.57
C ARG A 399 3.21 7.37 -2.82
N PRO A 400 3.78 7.41 -1.61
CA PRO A 400 4.25 8.66 -1.02
C PRO A 400 5.14 9.40 -2.02
N GLU A 401 5.06 10.74 -2.04
CA GLU A 401 5.81 11.60 -2.98
C GLU A 401 5.44 11.45 -4.47
N GLY A 402 4.54 10.52 -4.83
CA GLY A 402 3.98 10.39 -6.18
C GLY A 402 3.00 11.51 -6.54
N TRP A 403 2.77 11.75 -7.83
CA TRP A 403 2.00 12.90 -8.32
C TRP A 403 0.73 12.51 -9.07
N ILE A 404 -0.27 13.40 -9.07
CA ILE A 404 -1.49 13.25 -9.87
C ILE A 404 -1.58 14.40 -10.88
N ILE A 405 -1.86 14.06 -12.14
CA ILE A 405 -2.09 15.02 -13.22
C ILE A 405 -3.46 14.76 -13.81
N ILE A 406 -4.40 15.71 -13.64
CA ILE A 406 -5.75 15.62 -14.20
C ILE A 406 -5.96 16.77 -15.20
N ARG A 407 -6.33 16.46 -16.43
CA ARG A 407 -6.74 17.45 -17.44
C ARG A 407 -8.21 17.27 -17.77
N ASP A 408 -9.01 18.32 -17.58
CA ASP A 408 -10.44 18.32 -17.86
C ASP A 408 -10.97 19.76 -17.95
N THR A 409 -12.26 19.93 -18.21
CA THR A 409 -12.95 21.22 -18.23
C THR A 409 -12.81 21.98 -16.89
N ALA A 410 -12.63 23.30 -16.94
CA ALA A 410 -12.41 24.15 -15.76
C ALA A 410 -13.42 23.91 -14.60
N PRO A 411 -14.73 23.76 -14.83
CA PRO A 411 -15.69 23.52 -13.73
C PRO A 411 -15.50 22.17 -13.03
N LEU A 412 -14.95 21.17 -13.72
CA LEU A 412 -14.65 19.86 -13.16
C LEU A 412 -13.31 19.85 -12.42
N ILE A 413 -12.32 20.57 -12.94
CA ILE A 413 -11.05 20.78 -12.27
C ILE A 413 -11.22 21.54 -10.94
N GLU A 414 -12.08 22.56 -10.88
CA GLU A 414 -12.39 23.24 -9.62
C GLU A 414 -13.13 22.34 -8.61
N ALA A 415 -14.04 21.48 -9.10
CA ALA A 415 -14.70 20.49 -8.25
C ALA A 415 -13.70 19.44 -7.72
N ALA A 416 -12.76 18.98 -8.55
CA ALA A 416 -11.69 18.07 -8.17
C ALA A 416 -10.73 18.70 -7.14
N ARG A 417 -10.35 19.97 -7.32
CA ARG A 417 -9.53 20.73 -6.36
C ARG A 417 -10.21 20.81 -4.98
N SER A 418 -11.53 20.97 -4.94
CA SER A 418 -12.31 20.94 -3.69
C SER A 418 -12.27 19.57 -2.98
N VAL A 419 -12.22 18.46 -3.74
CA VAL A 419 -12.05 17.10 -3.18
C VAL A 419 -10.60 16.88 -2.70
N ALA A 420 -9.60 17.29 -3.50
CA ALA A 420 -8.19 17.23 -3.11
C ALA A 420 -7.91 17.99 -1.79
N ALA A 421 -8.51 19.18 -1.62
CA ALA A 421 -8.42 19.96 -0.39
C ALA A 421 -9.05 19.24 0.84
N GLN A 422 -10.13 18.46 0.65
CA GLN A 422 -10.71 17.63 1.72
C GLN A 422 -9.78 16.49 2.13
N LEU A 423 -9.01 15.94 1.18
CA LEU A 423 -7.96 14.93 1.42
C LEU A 423 -6.63 15.54 1.91
N ARG A 424 -6.54 16.87 2.03
CA ARG A 424 -5.34 17.64 2.44
C ARG A 424 -4.17 17.56 1.45
N TRP A 425 -4.45 17.31 0.18
CA TRP A 425 -3.46 17.36 -0.89
C TRP A 425 -3.21 18.81 -1.34
N ASP A 426 -1.97 19.17 -1.68
CA ASP A 426 -1.66 20.43 -2.35
C ASP A 426 -2.05 20.32 -3.83
N ALA A 427 -2.88 21.24 -4.33
CA ALA A 427 -3.51 21.12 -5.63
C ALA A 427 -3.45 22.45 -6.38
N ARG A 428 -2.70 22.47 -7.48
CA ARG A 428 -2.34 23.65 -8.26
C ARG A 428 -2.99 23.56 -9.65
N ILE A 429 -3.77 24.58 -10.01
CA ILE A 429 -4.33 24.72 -11.36
C ILE A 429 -3.29 25.40 -12.24
N LEU A 430 -3.07 24.86 -13.43
CA LEU A 430 -2.17 25.37 -14.45
C LEU A 430 -2.96 25.61 -15.75
N ASP A 431 -2.80 26.80 -16.32
CA ASP A 431 -3.35 27.17 -17.63
C ASP A 431 -2.40 26.70 -18.74
N LEU A 432 -2.83 25.71 -19.53
CA LEU A 432 -2.05 25.21 -20.67
C LEU A 432 -2.22 26.06 -21.94
N ASP A 433 -3.41 26.62 -22.13
CA ASP A 433 -3.72 27.58 -23.19
C ASP A 433 -4.76 28.59 -22.68
N ILE A 434 -4.61 29.85 -23.07
CA ILE A 434 -5.52 30.95 -22.70
C ILE A 434 -6.85 30.83 -23.46
N ALA A 435 -6.84 30.18 -24.63
CA ALA A 435 -8.03 30.00 -25.47
C ALA A 435 -8.87 28.76 -25.14
N SER A 436 -8.41 27.87 -24.24
CA SER A 436 -9.11 26.62 -23.90
C SER A 436 -9.89 26.70 -22.58
N ASP A 437 -11.10 26.13 -22.59
CA ASP A 437 -11.91 25.86 -21.39
C ASP A 437 -11.35 24.70 -20.54
N GLU A 438 -10.33 23.99 -21.03
CA GLU A 438 -9.63 22.94 -20.30
C GLU A 438 -8.55 23.50 -19.37
N LYS A 439 -8.39 22.86 -18.22
CA LYS A 439 -7.39 23.20 -17.21
C LYS A 439 -6.64 21.95 -16.79
N LEU A 440 -5.39 22.15 -16.36
CA LEU A 440 -4.57 21.11 -15.78
C LEU A 440 -4.59 21.27 -14.25
N LEU A 441 -4.87 20.20 -13.53
CA LEU A 441 -4.72 20.11 -12.08
C LEU A 441 -3.53 19.22 -11.78
N PHE A 442 -2.45 19.84 -11.27
CA PHE A 442 -1.35 19.13 -10.66
C PHE A 442 -1.62 18.97 -9.17
N ILE A 443 -1.45 17.75 -8.65
CA ILE A 443 -1.65 17.46 -7.23
C ILE A 443 -0.37 16.81 -6.66
N ASP A 444 0.12 17.42 -5.57
CA ASP A 444 1.10 16.86 -4.65
C ASP A 444 0.34 16.35 -3.40
N PRO A 445 0.10 15.03 -3.29
CA PRO A 445 -0.59 14.42 -2.16
C PRO A 445 0.32 14.22 -0.95
N THR A 446 1.59 14.61 -1.04
CA THR A 446 2.49 14.64 0.10
C THR A 446 1.90 15.55 1.17
N ILE A 447 1.64 15.00 2.35
CA ILE A 447 1.16 15.80 3.50
C ILE A 447 2.32 16.71 3.93
N ARG A 448 2.39 17.89 3.30
CA ARG A 448 3.16 19.01 3.83
C ARG A 448 2.56 19.32 5.20
N PHE A 449 3.22 18.86 6.25
CA PHE A 449 3.05 19.42 7.59
C PHE A 449 3.48 20.88 7.53
N PHE A 450 2.56 21.74 7.09
CA PHE A 450 2.72 23.17 7.20
C PHE A 450 2.82 23.49 8.69
N CYS A 451 4.05 23.66 9.16
CA CYS A 451 4.38 24.61 10.20
C CYS A 451 4.08 26.03 9.67
N ALA A 452 2.79 26.30 9.40
CA ALA A 452 2.30 27.65 9.36
C ALA A 452 2.58 28.29 10.72
N PRO A 453 3.04 29.56 10.80
CA PRO A 453 3.46 30.18 12.04
C PRO A 453 2.27 30.51 12.95
N THR A 454 1.71 29.49 13.58
CA THR A 454 0.63 29.56 14.59
C THR A 454 1.17 29.74 16.01
N GLU A 455 2.41 30.23 16.15
CA GLU A 455 3.06 30.55 17.44
C GLU A 455 2.30 31.58 18.29
N LYS A 456 1.33 32.31 17.73
CA LYS A 456 0.61 33.39 18.44
C LYS A 456 -0.76 33.02 19.03
N ILE A 457 -1.42 31.96 18.56
CA ILE A 457 -2.75 31.56 19.09
C ILE A 457 -2.63 30.34 20.03
N ILE A 458 -1.69 29.44 19.75
CA ILE A 458 -1.44 28.26 20.59
C ILE A 458 -0.77 28.68 21.92
N ARG A 459 0.08 29.71 21.89
CA ARG A 459 0.83 30.19 23.07
C ARG A 459 -0.06 30.75 24.16
N ASP A 460 -1.14 31.47 23.81
CA ASP A 460 -2.02 32.09 24.81
C ASP A 460 -3.09 31.12 25.35
N THR A 461 -3.34 29.99 24.66
CA THR A 461 -4.34 29.00 25.10
C THR A 461 -3.73 27.84 25.90
N ILE A 462 -2.48 27.42 25.59
CA ILE A 462 -1.83 26.28 26.28
C ILE A 462 -1.19 26.70 27.62
N VAL A 463 -0.85 27.99 27.80
CA VAL A 463 -0.20 28.51 29.01
C VAL A 463 -1.08 28.45 30.28
N CYS A 464 -2.38 28.19 30.17
CA CYS A 464 -3.28 28.07 31.34
C CYS A 464 -3.60 26.62 31.78
N PHE A 465 -3.09 25.56 31.14
CA PHE A 465 -3.49 24.18 31.49
C PHE A 465 -2.36 23.15 31.70
N PHE A 466 -1.10 23.45 31.39
CA PHE A 466 0.03 22.54 31.66
C PHE A 466 1.08 23.15 32.59
N GLN A 467 0.65 23.40 33.83
CA GLN A 467 1.57 23.68 34.95
C GLN A 467 1.19 22.83 36.16
N PHE A 468 1.39 21.51 36.09
CA PHE A 468 1.75 20.61 37.20
C PHE A 468 2.07 19.21 36.66
N GLY A 469 3.25 18.66 37.02
CA GLY A 469 3.67 17.30 36.63
C GLY A 469 4.97 17.23 35.80
N ARG A 470 6.13 17.43 36.44
CA ARG A 470 7.42 17.02 35.84
C ARG A 470 7.50 15.49 35.85
N ILE A 471 7.54 14.86 34.68
CA ILE A 471 7.86 13.43 34.57
C ILE A 471 9.36 13.27 34.88
N LEU A 472 9.68 12.53 35.94
CA LEU A 472 10.99 12.53 36.59
C LEU A 472 11.82 11.26 36.33
N TYR A 473 11.19 10.26 35.71
CA TYR A 473 11.78 8.97 35.34
C TYR A 473 11.43 8.65 33.89
N LEU A 474 12.44 8.38 33.06
CA LEU A 474 12.29 8.02 31.65
C LEU A 474 12.94 6.64 31.41
N GLY A 475 12.08 5.63 31.22
CA GLY A 475 12.47 4.38 30.57
C GLY A 475 12.41 4.56 29.05
N GLY A 476 13.40 4.07 28.31
CA GLY A 476 13.45 4.29 26.87
C GLY A 476 14.44 3.45 26.09
N ASP A 477 14.44 3.70 24.78
CA ASP A 477 15.21 3.02 23.73
C ASP A 477 16.58 3.68 23.45
N GLU A 478 17.28 3.17 22.44
CA GLU A 478 18.54 3.72 21.93
C GLU A 478 18.46 5.21 21.57
N ALA A 479 17.33 5.67 21.00
CA ALA A 479 17.08 7.08 20.69
C ALA A 479 16.94 7.93 21.96
N THR A 480 16.36 7.37 23.03
CA THR A 480 16.25 8.01 24.35
C THR A 480 17.61 8.12 25.03
N LEU A 481 18.48 7.11 24.89
CA LEU A 481 19.88 7.17 25.36
C LEU A 481 20.67 8.25 24.64
N ALA A 482 20.55 8.34 23.30
CA ALA A 482 21.19 9.41 22.53
C ALA A 482 20.71 10.80 22.94
N ARG A 483 19.40 10.96 23.23
CA ARG A 483 18.83 12.21 23.76
C ARG A 483 19.35 12.55 25.16
N ALA A 484 19.43 11.58 26.06
CA ALA A 484 19.96 11.77 27.41
C ALA A 484 21.43 12.25 27.39
N VAL A 485 22.25 11.69 26.49
CA VAL A 485 23.64 12.13 26.30
C VAL A 485 23.73 13.51 25.62
N ASN A 486 22.89 13.80 24.64
CA ASN A 486 22.83 15.14 24.02
C ASN A 486 22.37 16.23 25.00
N LEU A 487 21.56 15.92 26.03
CA LEU A 487 21.20 16.88 27.08
C LEU A 487 22.41 17.30 27.93
N LEU A 488 23.37 16.39 28.16
CA LEU A 488 24.64 16.70 28.84
C LEU A 488 25.53 17.60 27.98
N TYR A 489 25.69 17.29 26.68
CA TYR A 489 26.50 18.11 25.77
C TYR A 489 25.95 19.52 25.55
N LEU A 490 24.64 19.72 25.72
CA LEU A 490 23.98 21.02 25.61
C LEU A 490 23.96 21.83 26.92
N ASN A 491 24.64 21.38 27.98
CA ASN A 491 24.70 22.02 29.31
C ASN A 491 23.32 22.41 29.88
N LYS A 492 22.29 21.59 29.63
CA LYS A 492 20.92 21.85 30.12
C LYS A 492 20.64 21.32 31.52
N ASP A 493 21.49 20.45 32.05
CA ASP A 493 21.49 19.96 33.43
C ASP A 493 22.94 19.86 33.93
N GLU A 494 23.16 20.05 35.23
CA GLU A 494 24.48 19.84 35.84
C GLU A 494 24.78 18.34 36.06
N TYR A 495 23.77 17.54 36.40
CA TYR A 495 23.91 16.10 36.64
C TYR A 495 22.72 15.30 36.11
N ILE A 496 23.02 14.12 35.54
CA ILE A 496 22.04 13.12 35.10
C ILE A 496 22.42 11.76 35.67
N ALA A 497 21.44 11.01 36.17
CA ALA A 497 21.61 9.64 36.65
C ALA A 497 21.12 8.63 35.61
N VAL A 498 21.93 7.61 35.34
CA VAL A 498 21.65 6.58 34.33
C VAL A 498 21.84 5.18 34.92
N LEU A 499 20.76 4.40 34.96
CA LEU A 499 20.74 3.00 35.37
C LEU A 499 20.62 2.07 34.15
N PHE A 500 21.57 1.16 33.99
CA PHE A 500 21.44 0.02 33.07
C PHE A 500 21.10 -1.22 33.88
N TYR A 501 20.00 -1.90 33.54
CA TYR A 501 19.47 -3.05 34.28
C TYR A 501 19.04 -4.18 33.33
N ALA A 502 18.90 -5.39 33.88
CA ALA A 502 18.36 -6.52 33.15
C ALA A 502 17.20 -7.15 33.93
N SER A 503 16.05 -7.37 33.29
CA SER A 503 14.84 -7.91 33.94
C SER A 503 15.03 -9.33 34.50
N TRP A 504 15.92 -10.13 33.90
CA TRP A 504 16.29 -11.47 34.36
C TRP A 504 17.26 -11.48 35.56
N CYS A 505 17.85 -10.35 35.95
CA CYS A 505 18.88 -10.28 36.99
C CYS A 505 18.29 -9.93 38.38
N PRO A 506 18.42 -10.78 39.41
CA PRO A 506 17.86 -10.52 40.74
C PRO A 506 18.34 -9.19 41.36
N PHE A 507 19.63 -8.87 41.22
CA PHE A 507 20.19 -7.61 41.71
C PHE A 507 19.64 -6.38 40.99
N SER A 508 19.19 -6.53 39.74
CA SER A 508 18.54 -5.46 38.97
C SER A 508 17.10 -5.24 39.43
N GLN A 509 16.38 -6.32 39.74
CA GLN A 509 15.02 -6.28 40.28
C GLN A 509 14.98 -5.57 41.65
N GLU A 510 16.01 -5.74 42.49
CA GLU A 510 16.15 -4.99 43.76
C GLU A 510 16.55 -3.52 43.55
N CYS A 511 17.47 -3.25 42.61
CA CYS A 511 18.04 -1.92 42.42
C CYS A 511 17.09 -0.92 41.73
N LYS A 512 16.28 -1.38 40.76
CA LYS A 512 15.34 -0.54 40.00
C LYS A 512 14.34 0.25 40.88
N PRO A 513 13.57 -0.36 41.80
CA PRO A 513 12.65 0.39 42.66
C PRO A 513 13.36 1.31 43.66
N ASN A 514 14.63 1.05 43.98
CA ASN A 514 15.43 1.96 44.80
C ASN A 514 15.94 3.16 43.98
N PHE A 515 16.23 2.98 42.68
CA PHE A 515 16.56 4.07 41.76
C PHE A 515 15.37 4.99 41.47
N GLU A 516 14.16 4.42 41.34
CA GLU A 516 12.91 5.21 41.25
C GLU A 516 12.70 6.07 42.51
N LYS A 517 12.97 5.54 43.72
CA LYS A 517 12.94 6.33 44.97
C LYS A 517 13.98 7.46 44.99
N LEU A 518 15.17 7.26 44.40
CA LEU A 518 16.18 8.33 44.31
C LEU A 518 15.73 9.47 43.39
N ALA A 519 14.96 9.19 42.35
CA ALA A 519 14.37 10.23 41.52
C ALA A 519 13.51 11.19 42.35
N HIS A 520 12.72 10.66 43.30
CA HIS A 520 11.94 11.48 44.23
C HIS A 520 12.80 12.25 45.26
N LEU A 521 13.92 11.69 45.71
CA LEU A 521 14.83 12.32 46.69
C LEU A 521 15.74 13.39 46.08
N PHE A 522 16.00 13.31 44.77
CA PHE A 522 16.87 14.22 44.02
C PHE A 522 16.15 14.75 42.76
N PRO A 523 15.06 15.53 42.90
CA PRO A 523 14.22 15.99 41.78
C PRO A 523 14.89 17.04 40.87
N THR A 524 16.09 17.49 41.23
CA THR A 524 16.98 18.31 40.41
C THR A 524 17.79 17.48 39.41
N ILE A 525 17.97 16.18 39.65
CA ILE A 525 18.73 15.25 38.80
C ILE A 525 17.74 14.47 37.93
N ARG A 526 17.93 14.47 36.61
CA ARG A 526 17.11 13.64 35.71
C ARG A 526 17.54 12.17 35.78
N HIS A 527 16.56 11.27 35.86
CA HIS A 527 16.79 9.83 36.01
C HIS A 527 16.35 9.08 34.75
N PHE A 528 17.27 8.31 34.17
CA PHE A 528 17.03 7.45 33.02
C PHE A 528 17.34 6.00 33.37
N ALA A 529 16.46 5.08 32.96
CA ALA A 529 16.66 3.65 33.16
C ALA A 529 16.53 2.90 31.84
N PHE A 530 17.52 2.06 31.55
CA PHE A 530 17.63 1.32 30.30
C PHE A 530 17.69 -0.17 30.57
N GLU A 531 16.82 -0.93 29.89
CA GLU A 531 16.86 -2.38 29.93
C GLU A 531 17.80 -2.92 28.85
N GLU A 532 18.59 -3.96 29.18
CA GLU A 532 19.50 -4.62 28.25
C GLU A 532 18.84 -4.95 26.90
N SER A 533 17.63 -5.53 26.93
CA SER A 533 16.86 -5.94 25.74
C SER A 533 16.50 -4.80 24.79
N ALA A 534 16.54 -3.54 25.26
CA ALA A 534 16.21 -2.35 24.48
C ALA A 534 17.45 -1.66 23.86
N ILE A 535 18.66 -2.17 24.07
CA ILE A 535 19.91 -1.56 23.60
C ILE A 535 20.82 -2.59 22.92
N ARG A 536 21.38 -2.23 21.75
CA ARG A 536 22.34 -3.07 21.02
C ARG A 536 23.57 -3.42 21.89
N PRO A 537 24.04 -4.69 21.93
CA PRO A 537 25.20 -5.09 22.74
C PRO A 537 26.49 -4.30 22.48
N SER A 538 26.69 -3.82 21.25
CA SER A 538 27.82 -2.94 20.88
C SER A 538 27.82 -1.61 21.65
N ILE A 539 26.65 -1.08 21.99
CA ILE A 539 26.48 0.17 22.74
C ILE A 539 26.72 -0.09 24.23
N ILE A 540 26.15 -1.17 24.78
CA ILE A 540 26.39 -1.62 26.16
C ILE A 540 27.91 -1.78 26.42
N SER A 541 28.62 -2.41 25.47
CA SER A 541 30.07 -2.54 25.46
C SER A 541 30.80 -1.18 25.35
N ARG A 542 30.35 -0.27 24.46
CA ARG A 542 30.91 1.10 24.33
C ARG A 542 30.79 1.93 25.62
N TYR A 543 29.73 1.72 26.42
CA TYR A 543 29.60 2.35 27.75
C TYR A 543 30.37 1.60 28.87
N GLY A 544 31.08 0.51 28.53
CA GLY A 544 31.91 -0.27 29.45
C GLY A 544 31.11 -1.08 30.48
N ILE A 545 29.87 -1.44 30.13
CA ILE A 545 28.95 -2.18 31.02
C ILE A 545 29.20 -3.68 30.82
N HIS A 546 29.75 -4.32 31.85
CA HIS A 546 30.08 -5.76 31.83
C HIS A 546 29.24 -6.57 32.84
N GLY A 547 28.17 -5.97 33.38
CA GLY A 547 27.26 -6.62 34.32
C GLY A 547 26.12 -5.69 34.75
N PHE A 548 25.04 -6.29 35.24
CA PHE A 548 23.82 -5.59 35.63
C PHE A 548 23.51 -5.80 37.12
N PRO A 549 22.93 -4.80 37.82
CA PRO A 549 22.72 -3.43 37.36
C PRO A 549 24.02 -2.61 37.42
N THR A 550 24.19 -1.68 36.48
CA THR A 550 25.26 -0.67 36.51
C THR A 550 24.65 0.73 36.54
N LEU A 551 25.00 1.52 37.55
CA LEU A 551 24.54 2.89 37.76
C LEU A 551 25.69 3.89 37.53
N PHE A 552 25.40 4.94 36.78
CA PHE A 552 26.29 6.09 36.59
C PHE A 552 25.62 7.40 37.03
N LEU A 553 26.43 8.31 37.57
CA LEU A 553 26.12 9.74 37.60
C LEU A 553 27.02 10.45 36.58
N LEU A 554 26.41 11.29 35.75
CA LEU A 554 27.02 11.93 34.58
C LEU A 554 26.90 13.45 34.66
N ASN A 555 27.97 14.15 34.33
CA ASN A 555 28.07 15.58 34.05
C ASN A 555 28.82 15.75 32.71
N SER A 556 28.72 16.92 32.08
CA SER A 556 29.42 17.32 30.85
C SER A 556 30.89 16.86 30.73
N THR A 557 31.62 16.78 31.84
CA THR A 557 33.05 16.40 31.90
C THR A 557 33.35 15.17 32.78
N MET A 558 32.36 14.60 33.49
CA MET A 558 32.58 13.55 34.49
C MET A 558 31.58 12.39 34.36
N ARG A 559 32.08 11.16 34.48
CA ARG A 559 31.29 9.93 34.57
C ARG A 559 31.75 9.12 35.77
N VAL A 560 30.93 9.03 36.81
CA VAL A 560 31.22 8.25 38.02
C VAL A 560 30.32 7.03 38.07
N ARG A 561 30.91 5.84 38.24
CA ARG A 561 30.18 4.58 38.42
C ARG A 561 30.00 4.28 39.91
N TYR A 562 28.81 3.83 40.30
CA TYR A 562 28.57 3.37 41.65
C TYR A 562 29.01 1.92 41.86
N HIS A 563 29.66 1.63 42.99
CA HIS A 563 30.23 0.31 43.33
C HIS A 563 29.76 -0.25 44.70
N GLY A 564 28.88 0.46 45.42
CA GLY A 564 28.43 0.08 46.77
C GLY A 564 27.14 -0.76 46.84
N PRO A 565 26.56 -0.94 48.04
CA PRO A 565 25.30 -1.65 48.25
C PRO A 565 24.11 -0.99 47.54
N ARG A 566 23.13 -1.79 47.08
CA ARG A 566 22.00 -1.34 46.22
C ARG A 566 20.79 -0.80 47.00
N THR A 567 20.97 -0.47 48.27
CA THR A 567 19.93 0.09 49.14
C THR A 567 19.90 1.63 49.07
N VAL A 568 18.74 2.23 49.36
CA VAL A 568 18.51 3.68 49.16
C VAL A 568 19.50 4.56 49.93
N LYS A 569 19.89 4.18 51.16
CA LYS A 569 20.78 5.00 52.02
C LYS A 569 22.19 5.18 51.40
N PRO A 570 22.96 4.12 51.07
CA PRO A 570 24.23 4.25 50.36
C PRO A 570 24.13 4.93 48.98
N LEU A 571 23.04 4.69 48.24
CA LEU A 571 22.84 5.33 46.94
C LEU A 571 22.59 6.85 47.07
N ALA A 572 21.81 7.28 48.06
CA ALA A 572 21.58 8.70 48.34
C ALA A 572 22.84 9.41 48.86
N ALA A 573 23.69 8.71 49.63
CA ALA A 573 25.02 9.20 49.99
C ALA A 573 25.87 9.43 48.73
N PHE A 574 25.99 8.43 47.85
CA PHE A 574 26.72 8.55 46.58
C PHE A 574 26.25 9.72 45.71
N TYR A 575 24.94 9.95 45.62
CA TYR A 575 24.39 11.11 44.91
C TYR A 575 24.85 12.44 45.53
N SER A 576 24.78 12.53 46.85
CA SER A 576 25.18 13.74 47.60
C SER A 576 26.68 13.99 47.50
N ASP A 577 27.50 12.94 47.63
CA ASP A 577 28.97 12.99 47.60
C ASP A 577 29.51 13.40 46.22
N VAL A 578 28.87 12.95 45.13
CA VAL A 578 29.33 13.23 43.75
C VAL A 578 28.75 14.52 43.18
N SER A 579 27.50 14.88 43.51
CA SER A 579 26.86 16.09 42.96
C SER A 579 26.95 17.33 43.86
N GLY A 580 27.21 17.15 45.16
CA GLY A 580 27.10 18.22 46.17
C GLY A 580 25.65 18.60 46.53
N ILE A 581 24.65 17.95 45.92
CA ILE A 581 23.23 18.21 46.16
C ILE A 581 22.76 17.41 47.37
N SER A 582 22.26 18.07 48.41
CA SER A 582 21.60 17.41 49.53
C SER A 582 20.23 16.86 49.12
N ALA A 583 19.92 15.61 49.49
CA ALA A 583 18.58 15.04 49.31
C ALA A 583 17.49 15.94 49.92
N SER A 584 16.34 16.06 49.26
CA SER A 584 15.21 16.82 49.81
C SER A 584 14.55 16.03 50.95
N VAL A 585 14.99 16.30 52.18
CA VAL A 585 14.47 15.65 53.39
C VAL A 585 13.11 16.23 53.76
N GLU A 586 12.03 15.60 53.31
CA GLU A 586 10.80 15.56 54.13
C GLU A 586 10.99 14.54 55.25
N SER A 587 11.31 15.05 56.44
CA SER A 587 11.48 14.25 57.63
C SER A 587 10.13 13.90 58.25
N THR A 588 9.73 12.63 58.19
CA THR A 588 8.91 12.04 59.27
C THR A 588 9.84 11.56 60.38
N THR A 589 10.27 12.50 61.23
CA THR A 589 10.80 12.17 62.56
C THR A 589 9.68 11.66 63.46
N GLY A 590 9.93 10.75 64.41
CA GLY A 590 11.25 10.20 64.76
C GLY A 590 11.21 9.11 65.82
N GLU A 591 12.37 8.82 66.39
CA GLU A 591 12.56 7.80 67.42
C GLU A 591 12.21 8.29 68.83
N ALA A 592 11.74 7.36 69.66
CA ALA A 592 12.09 7.28 71.07
C ALA A 592 12.04 5.79 71.56
N MET A 593 13.17 5.09 71.38
CA MET A 593 13.86 4.09 72.24
C MET A 593 13.12 3.41 73.44
N PRO A 594 13.56 2.22 73.97
CA PRO A 594 14.58 1.23 73.48
C PRO A 594 14.31 -0.30 73.73
N HIS A 595 14.96 -1.19 72.92
CA HIS A 595 15.53 -2.55 73.25
C HIS A 595 14.70 -3.70 73.91
N PRO A 596 15.18 -4.99 73.91
CA PRO A 596 15.90 -5.79 72.89
C PRO A 596 15.38 -7.27 72.75
N LEU A 597 16.05 -8.11 71.93
CA LEU A 597 15.92 -9.61 71.82
C LEU A 597 14.60 -10.10 71.15
N ASP A 598 14.51 -11.24 70.43
CA ASP A 598 15.47 -12.30 70.04
C ASP A 598 15.05 -12.96 68.69
N GLU A 599 15.81 -13.99 68.27
CA GLU A 599 15.71 -14.91 67.12
C GLU A 599 14.31 -15.27 66.52
N ILE A 600 14.29 -15.69 65.23
CA ILE A 600 13.69 -16.94 64.66
C ILE A 600 13.43 -16.84 63.13
N GLU A 601 14.05 -17.72 62.33
CA GLU A 601 13.61 -18.10 60.96
C GLU A 601 12.59 -19.28 61.02
N PRO A 602 12.04 -19.79 59.90
CA PRO A 602 11.20 -19.13 58.89
C PRO A 602 9.86 -19.89 58.73
N LYS A 603 8.86 -19.34 58.02
CA LYS A 603 7.71 -20.16 57.56
C LYS A 603 7.00 -19.69 56.28
N LYS A 604 7.24 -20.46 55.22
CA LYS A 604 6.22 -21.14 54.38
C LYS A 604 4.82 -21.26 55.00
N ASP A 605 3.69 -21.24 54.28
CA ASP A 605 3.38 -21.14 52.83
C ASP A 605 2.28 -20.04 52.66
N VAL A 606 1.80 -19.59 51.49
CA VAL A 606 0.83 -20.28 50.61
C VAL A 606 0.70 -19.50 49.29
N GLU A 607 0.77 -20.22 48.17
CA GLU A 607 0.09 -19.91 46.90
C GLU A 607 -0.54 -21.24 46.40
N PRO A 608 -1.49 -21.26 45.44
CA PRO A 608 -2.23 -20.13 44.86
C PRO A 608 -3.77 -20.35 44.84
N GLU A 609 -4.56 -19.27 44.84
CA GLU A 609 -5.91 -19.33 44.25
C GLU A 609 -6.12 -18.25 43.20
N ASN A 610 -6.58 -18.70 42.04
CA ASN A 610 -6.60 -17.99 40.78
C ASN A 610 -7.99 -17.38 40.53
N CYS A 611 -8.07 -16.07 40.29
CA CYS A 611 -9.32 -15.39 39.97
C CYS A 611 -9.25 -14.83 38.53
N PRO A 612 -10.06 -15.32 37.58
CA PRO A 612 -9.69 -15.33 36.15
C PRO A 612 -9.98 -14.03 35.37
N PHE A 613 -10.05 -12.86 36.02
CA PHE A 613 -10.34 -11.58 35.34
C PHE A 613 -9.50 -10.42 35.88
N TRP A 614 -8.49 -10.00 35.09
CA TRP A 614 -7.51 -8.97 35.45
C TRP A 614 -8.04 -7.53 35.51
N TRP A 615 -9.21 -7.22 34.95
CA TRP A 615 -9.68 -5.84 34.75
C TRP A 615 -10.37 -5.19 35.97
N ALA A 616 -10.43 -5.89 37.11
CA ALA A 616 -11.14 -5.44 38.31
C ALA A 616 -10.26 -4.75 39.38
N ARG A 617 -9.00 -4.39 39.08
CA ARG A 617 -8.09 -3.71 40.03
C ARG A 617 -7.54 -2.38 39.49
N SER A 618 -7.98 -1.30 40.15
CA SER A 618 -7.70 0.13 39.96
C SER A 618 -8.03 0.78 38.59
N PRO A 619 -8.81 1.88 38.56
CA PRO A 619 -9.01 2.70 37.36
C PRO A 619 -7.75 3.44 36.89
N GLU A 620 -6.71 3.54 37.72
CA GLU A 620 -5.57 4.44 37.50
C GLU A 620 -4.62 3.95 36.38
N ASN A 621 -4.54 2.63 36.15
CA ASN A 621 -3.68 2.06 35.11
C ASN A 621 -4.20 2.26 33.67
N ILE A 622 -5.48 2.61 33.48
CA ILE A 622 -6.06 2.81 32.14
C ILE A 622 -5.50 4.07 31.45
N LEU A 623 -5.02 5.06 32.23
CA LEU A 623 -4.44 6.30 31.71
C LEU A 623 -2.95 6.20 31.35
N GLN A 624 -2.22 5.22 31.89
CA GLN A 624 -0.78 5.06 31.63
C GLN A 624 -0.44 4.03 30.55
N GLN A 625 -1.25 2.98 30.37
CA GLN A 625 -0.86 1.87 29.47
C GLN A 625 -1.13 2.16 27.98
N ASP A 626 -2.27 2.77 27.63
CA ASP A 626 -2.68 2.98 26.24
C ASP A 626 -3.30 4.37 26.01
N THR A 627 -2.45 5.40 25.88
CA THR A 627 -2.89 6.76 25.48
C THR A 627 -3.68 6.75 24.17
N TYR A 628 -3.34 5.89 23.21
CA TYR A 628 -4.09 5.73 21.96
C TYR A 628 -5.49 5.13 22.16
N LEU A 629 -5.68 4.19 23.11
CA LEU A 629 -6.99 3.63 23.41
C LEU A 629 -7.87 4.65 24.15
N ALA A 630 -7.29 5.41 25.09
CA ALA A 630 -7.98 6.50 25.78
C ALA A 630 -8.38 7.63 24.80
N LEU A 631 -7.50 8.01 23.86
CA LEU A 631 -7.80 8.97 22.79
C LEU A 631 -8.83 8.44 21.80
N ALA A 632 -8.78 7.16 21.41
CA ALA A 632 -9.78 6.55 20.55
C ALA A 632 -11.16 6.49 21.24
N ALA A 633 -11.21 6.10 22.51
CA ALA A 633 -12.43 6.09 23.31
C ALA A 633 -13.01 7.50 23.46
N SER A 634 -12.18 8.51 23.77
CA SER A 634 -12.63 9.89 23.90
C SER A 634 -13.12 10.46 22.55
N PHE A 635 -12.46 10.14 21.43
CA PHE A 635 -12.92 10.53 20.09
C PHE A 635 -14.26 9.89 19.72
N VAL A 636 -14.45 8.59 20.03
CA VAL A 636 -15.73 7.91 19.82
C VAL A 636 -16.83 8.54 20.66
N ILE A 637 -16.56 8.85 21.95
CA ILE A 637 -17.50 9.54 22.84
C ILE A 637 -17.83 10.94 22.30
N LEU A 638 -16.83 11.73 21.87
CA LEU A 638 -17.04 13.06 21.30
C LEU A 638 -17.90 13.02 20.03
N ARG A 639 -17.67 12.01 19.17
CA ARG A 639 -18.44 11.79 17.94
C ARG A 639 -19.88 11.35 18.24
N LEU A 640 -20.08 10.53 19.27
CA LEU A 640 -21.41 10.14 19.77
C LEU A 640 -22.16 11.36 20.34
N LEU A 641 -21.49 12.19 21.14
CA LEU A 641 -22.03 13.45 21.64
C LEU A 641 -22.38 14.41 20.51
N TYR A 642 -21.53 14.55 19.48
CA TYR A 642 -21.81 15.39 18.30
C TYR A 642 -23.04 14.89 17.52
N LEU A 643 -23.25 13.58 17.39
CA LEU A 643 -24.44 13.01 16.75
C LEU A 643 -25.71 13.14 17.61
N LEU A 644 -25.58 13.11 18.94
CA LEU A 644 -26.70 13.29 19.87
C LEU A 644 -27.04 14.77 20.11
N PHE A 645 -26.09 15.69 19.99
CA PHE A 645 -26.26 17.12 20.28
C PHE A 645 -27.41 17.76 19.48
N PRO A 646 -27.60 17.53 18.15
CA PRO A 646 -28.77 18.01 17.43
C PRO A 646 -30.11 17.48 17.97
N ARG A 647 -30.13 16.24 18.47
CA ARG A 647 -31.33 15.62 19.08
C ARG A 647 -31.59 16.20 20.47
N ILE A 648 -30.55 16.41 21.28
CA ILE A 648 -30.65 17.05 22.60
C ILE A 648 -31.10 18.50 22.45
N VAL A 649 -30.53 19.27 21.52
CA VAL A 649 -30.96 20.65 21.21
C VAL A 649 -32.39 20.68 20.66
N SER A 650 -32.81 19.69 19.86
CA SER A 650 -34.20 19.59 19.39
C SER A 650 -35.17 19.23 20.52
N ALA A 651 -34.80 18.32 21.42
CA ALA A 651 -35.57 17.97 22.60
C ALA A 651 -35.64 19.13 23.61
N ALA A 652 -34.54 19.86 23.81
CA ALA A 652 -34.49 21.07 24.62
C ALA A 652 -35.32 22.20 24.01
N LYS A 653 -35.28 22.41 22.68
CA LYS A 653 -36.17 23.36 21.98
C LYS A 653 -37.63 22.93 22.05
N TRP A 654 -37.93 21.63 22.02
CA TRP A 654 -39.30 21.12 22.19
C TRP A 654 -39.79 21.28 23.64
N ALA A 655 -38.96 20.96 24.63
CA ALA A 655 -39.24 21.16 26.05
C ALA A 655 -39.38 22.65 26.38
N TRP A 656 -38.51 23.51 25.84
CA TRP A 656 -38.60 24.96 25.97
C TRP A 656 -39.87 25.50 25.32
N ARG A 657 -40.21 25.08 24.09
CA ARG A 657 -41.49 25.42 23.44
C ARG A 657 -42.69 24.98 24.28
N ARG A 658 -42.64 23.78 24.86
CA ARG A 658 -43.68 23.23 25.75
C ARG A 658 -43.76 24.01 27.07
N HIS A 659 -42.63 24.48 27.59
CA HIS A 659 -42.55 25.29 28.81
C HIS A 659 -43.01 26.74 28.56
N THR A 660 -42.68 27.35 27.43
CA THR A 660 -43.24 28.65 27.00
C THR A 660 -44.73 28.56 26.66
N LEU A 661 -45.20 27.42 26.13
CA LEU A 661 -46.63 27.14 25.99
C LEU A 661 -47.33 27.01 27.35
N PHE A 662 -46.65 26.47 28.38
CA PHE A 662 -47.17 26.40 29.74
C PHE A 662 -47.14 27.76 30.46
N ALA A 663 -46.08 28.55 30.25
CA ALA A 663 -45.93 29.89 30.81
C ALA A 663 -46.93 30.89 30.20
N ASN A 664 -47.15 30.83 28.88
CA ASN A 664 -48.21 31.61 28.23
C ASN A 664 -49.62 31.10 28.55
N LEU A 665 -49.78 29.90 29.12
CA LEU A 665 -51.08 29.41 29.58
C LEU A 665 -51.56 30.13 30.86
N MET A 666 -50.65 30.73 31.64
CA MET A 666 -51.00 31.59 32.78
C MET A 666 -51.49 32.99 32.36
N GLY A 667 -51.26 33.41 31.10
CA GLY A 667 -51.76 34.69 30.57
C GLY A 667 -53.05 34.60 29.74
N VAL A 668 -53.49 33.38 29.38
CA VAL A 668 -54.70 33.15 28.55
C VAL A 668 -55.84 32.53 29.37
N HIS A 669 -55.58 32.18 30.63
CA HIS A 669 -56.55 31.54 31.52
C HIS A 669 -57.77 32.43 31.85
N GLU A 670 -57.65 33.76 31.78
CA GLU A 670 -58.77 34.70 31.98
C GLU A 670 -59.68 34.85 30.75
N TYR A 671 -59.17 34.60 29.52
CA TYR A 671 -59.97 34.77 28.29
C TYR A 671 -60.60 33.47 27.78
N PHE A 672 -60.07 32.31 28.19
CA PHE A 672 -60.58 31.01 27.76
C PHE A 672 -61.76 30.50 28.62
N PHE A 673 -61.84 30.92 29.90
CA PHE A 673 -62.90 30.49 30.81
C PHE A 673 -64.29 31.06 30.45
N THR A 674 -64.36 32.30 29.98
CA THR A 674 -65.60 32.97 29.57
C THR A 674 -66.21 32.38 28.29
N TYR A 675 -65.37 31.90 27.36
CA TYR A 675 -65.84 31.24 26.13
C TYR A 675 -66.24 29.77 26.36
N LEU A 676 -65.58 29.09 27.31
CA LEU A 676 -65.87 27.68 27.61
C LEU A 676 -67.23 27.45 28.27
N GLU A 677 -67.75 28.37 29.10
CA GLU A 677 -69.10 28.22 29.68
C GLU A 677 -70.19 28.22 28.60
N GLN A 678 -70.09 29.09 27.59
CA GLN A 678 -71.05 29.14 26.48
C GLN A 678 -70.98 27.88 25.59
N ALA A 679 -69.79 27.32 25.39
CA ALA A 679 -69.64 26.06 24.63
C ALA A 679 -70.16 24.83 25.43
N ARG A 680 -69.98 24.82 26.75
CA ARG A 680 -70.31 23.67 27.61
C ARG A 680 -71.81 23.41 27.77
N GLN A 681 -72.67 24.40 27.55
CA GLN A 681 -74.12 24.19 27.47
C GLN A 681 -74.58 23.48 26.20
N LYS A 682 -73.77 23.45 25.13
CA LYS A 682 -74.22 23.00 23.79
C LYS A 682 -73.70 21.63 23.35
N LEU A 683 -72.71 21.06 24.04
CA LEU A 683 -72.08 19.78 23.67
C LEU A 683 -72.23 18.67 24.73
N SER A 684 -73.32 18.70 25.51
CA SER A 684 -73.73 17.63 26.42
C SER A 684 -74.54 16.51 25.73
N ARG A 685 -74.46 16.40 24.40
CA ARG A 685 -75.11 15.36 23.59
C ARG A 685 -74.10 14.73 22.63
N LEU A 686 -74.05 13.39 22.65
CA LEU A 686 -73.35 12.44 21.76
C LEU A 686 -71.96 11.91 22.24
N TYR A 687 -72.01 10.68 22.76
CA TYR A 687 -70.97 9.66 23.02
C TYR A 687 -70.36 9.10 21.67
N PRO A 688 -69.42 8.11 21.63
CA PRO A 688 -68.14 7.92 22.37
C PRO A 688 -66.99 7.22 21.54
N SER A 689 -65.92 6.78 22.23
CA SER A 689 -65.28 5.43 22.09
C SER A 689 -63.98 5.16 21.27
N LYS A 690 -62.96 4.72 22.05
CA LYS A 690 -61.99 3.59 21.88
C LYS A 690 -60.56 3.75 21.31
N ARG A 691 -59.70 2.89 21.90
CA ARG A 691 -58.26 2.64 21.69
C ARG A 691 -58.02 1.47 20.71
N GLY A 692 -56.81 1.40 20.14
CA GLY A 692 -56.19 0.19 19.58
C GLY A 692 -54.67 0.24 19.71
N ASN A 693 -54.02 -0.91 19.99
CA ASN A 693 -52.58 -1.08 20.23
C ASN A 693 -51.92 -1.73 19.00
N LEU A 694 -50.58 -1.67 18.86
CA LEU A 694 -49.75 -2.71 18.21
C LEU A 694 -48.24 -2.51 18.48
N GLN A 695 -47.53 -3.60 18.75
CA GLN A 695 -46.06 -3.73 18.69
C GLN A 695 -45.69 -4.62 17.49
N GLU A 696 -44.44 -4.55 17.01
CA GLU A 696 -43.46 -5.68 17.05
C GLU A 696 -42.33 -5.56 15.98
N GLY A 697 -41.09 -5.96 16.34
CA GLY A 697 -40.10 -6.59 15.44
C GLY A 697 -39.09 -5.76 14.63
N ALA A 698 -37.79 -5.82 14.97
CA ALA A 698 -36.65 -5.81 14.00
C ALA A 698 -35.27 -6.15 14.63
N ARG A 699 -34.51 -7.04 13.97
CA ARG A 699 -33.13 -7.53 14.26
C ARG A 699 -32.54 -8.11 12.96
N ASN A 700 -31.23 -8.29 12.69
CA ASN A 700 -29.94 -7.89 13.31
C ASN A 700 -28.86 -8.00 12.19
N ALA A 701 -27.95 -7.04 11.97
CA ALA A 701 -26.81 -7.24 11.04
C ALA A 701 -25.60 -6.31 11.32
N THR A 702 -24.38 -6.87 11.39
CA THR A 702 -23.14 -6.43 10.67
C THR A 702 -21.84 -7.08 11.19
N ALA A 703 -20.91 -7.29 10.23
CA ALA A 703 -19.48 -7.64 10.31
C ALA A 703 -18.85 -7.23 8.94
N TRP A 704 -17.54 -7.07 8.71
CA TRP A 704 -16.29 -7.23 9.48
C TRP A 704 -15.24 -6.28 8.85
N ALA A 705 -14.16 -5.87 9.54
CA ALA A 705 -13.09 -5.04 8.93
C ALA A 705 -11.73 -5.10 9.65
N SER A 706 -10.67 -4.69 8.92
CA SER A 706 -9.23 -4.51 9.32
C SER A 706 -8.35 -5.80 9.30
N LYS A 707 -7.03 -5.77 8.99
CA LYS A 707 -6.00 -4.71 8.89
C LYS A 707 -4.93 -5.03 7.82
N SER A 708 -4.14 -4.04 7.37
CA SER A 708 -2.68 -4.17 7.11
C SER A 708 -2.00 -2.79 6.93
N LEU A 709 -0.72 -2.64 7.32
CA LEU A 709 0.16 -1.50 7.00
C LEU A 709 1.63 -1.80 7.43
N ALA A 710 2.59 -1.77 6.50
CA ALA A 710 4.03 -1.59 6.71
C ALA A 710 4.73 -1.30 5.36
N SER A 711 5.81 -0.50 5.34
CA SER A 711 6.57 -0.15 4.13
C SER A 711 8.05 0.15 4.46
N VAL A 712 8.98 -0.19 3.56
CA VAL A 712 10.44 0.07 3.63
C VAL A 712 10.97 0.39 2.22
N SER A 713 12.08 1.12 2.11
CA SER A 713 12.69 1.65 0.87
C SER A 713 14.23 1.59 0.90
N ILE A 714 14.91 2.09 -0.17
CA ILE A 714 16.38 2.15 -0.51
C ILE A 714 16.71 1.18 -1.68
N GLY A 715 17.59 1.45 -2.67
CA GLY A 715 18.44 2.62 -3.00
C GLY A 715 19.80 2.16 -3.60
N GLU A 716 20.23 2.70 -4.75
CA GLU A 716 21.22 2.10 -5.70
C GLU A 716 22.74 2.26 -5.37
N PRO A 717 23.71 1.69 -6.14
CA PRO A 717 24.94 1.08 -5.59
C PRO A 717 26.25 1.87 -5.80
N SER A 718 27.36 1.36 -5.25
CA SER A 718 28.72 1.78 -5.63
C SER A 718 29.71 0.60 -5.80
N THR A 719 30.71 0.81 -6.67
CA THR A 719 31.70 -0.17 -7.12
C THR A 719 32.96 -0.19 -6.25
N ILE A 720 33.68 -1.33 -6.25
CA ILE A 720 35.13 -1.57 -6.03
C ILE A 720 35.26 -3.06 -5.62
N GLY A 721 36.29 -3.86 -5.94
CA GLY A 721 37.50 -3.67 -6.75
C GLY A 721 38.45 -4.84 -6.43
N ARG A 722 39.19 -5.34 -7.42
CA ARG A 722 40.06 -6.52 -7.25
C ARG A 722 41.24 -6.24 -6.30
N THR A 723 41.48 -7.13 -5.34
CA THR A 723 42.80 -7.33 -4.73
C THR A 723 43.17 -8.81 -4.66
N ASN A 724 44.24 -9.18 -5.38
CA ASN A 724 44.88 -10.49 -5.27
C ASN A 724 45.63 -10.61 -3.94
N SER A 725 45.72 -11.84 -3.41
CA SER A 725 46.67 -12.19 -2.35
C SER A 725 47.14 -13.63 -2.54
N THR A 726 48.28 -13.78 -3.23
CA THR A 726 49.10 -14.99 -3.16
C THR A 726 49.98 -14.94 -1.90
N ASN A 727 50.11 -16.06 -1.18
CA ASN A 727 51.43 -16.59 -0.82
C ASN A 727 51.36 -18.00 -0.21
N GLU A 728 52.40 -18.78 -0.50
CA GLU A 728 52.64 -20.12 0.00
C GLU A 728 53.16 -20.11 1.45
N LEU A 729 52.98 -21.26 2.14
CA LEU A 729 54.04 -22.07 2.79
C LEU A 729 53.52 -22.81 4.04
N ARG A 730 53.12 -24.08 3.88
CA ARG A 730 53.90 -25.26 4.33
C ARG A 730 53.06 -26.54 4.31
#